data_AF-A0A545WEA4-F1
#
_entry.id   AF-A0A545WEA4-F1
#
_cell.length_a   1.000
_cell.length_b   1.000
_cell.length_c   1.000
_cell.angle_alpha   90.00
_cell.angle_beta   90.00
_cell.angle_gamma   90.00
#
_symmetry.space_group_name_H-M   'P 1'
#
loop_
_entity.id
_entity.type
_entity.pdbx_description
1 polymer ?
#
loop_
_entity_poly.entity_id
_entity_poly.type
_entity_poly.pdbx_seq_one_letter_code
_entity_poly.pdbx_strand_id
1 'polypeptide(L)'
;MSSGLALERQRRKCELRTWEIDAPPPTFAEVACWLTDEEKSAKSSGFIQNRRKYLSQIDGPTPKTKYGLKYTQQRKSTSVQHEVQYMSTMSLEVHVNTRAKLVPNPEEDEVQCVFWCCKGDEVTYASQADGDGTVSGLLVLGSGDVAKRMHKISKTEVIEEASELDLLVRLVDVVKELDPDVLTGYEVHGSSWGFLMERARLKYDYNLCDELSRVNVQSHGRFGKQSDRWGFNTTSTIRVTGRHMINIWRAMRGELNLLQYTMENVAWHLLHRRVPHFSHKTLTAWYKSGKPSDLSRMLRYFQSRTKIDLQILEANELIPRTSEQARLLGVDFFSVFSRGSQFKVESIMFRIAKPENFLLISPSKKQVGSQNALECLPLVMEPQSAFYSSPLLVLDFQSLYPSVMIAYNYCYSTFLGRIVNWCGTSKMGFIEYKRQAGLMALLKDYINIAPNGMMFVKAEVRKSLLAKMLTEILETRVMVKSGMKEDKDDKMLQQLLNNRQLALKLLANVTYGYTSASFSGRMPCSEIADSIVQTARETLERSIAYIHSVEKWGAEVVYGDTDSLFIYLKGRTKDQAFDIGNEIAQEITQMNPRPMKLKFEKVYLPCVLQTKKRYVGYMYETKAQVTPIFDAKGIETVRRDGTPAEQKIEEKALRLLFETADLSQIKAYFQAQCSKIMRGTVSVQDFCFAREVRLGSYSDKGPPPAGALISARKMLEDARAEPQYGERVPYVVITGAPGARLIDRCVAPEDLLANPHWQLDAEYYIGKNLIPPLERIFNLVGANVRQWYDEMPKVQRIYQTAPAAAGARRSTLESYMKSTHCLVCGVKFLREASAASVAAAHATTLCPRCRGASVSSLLALQTRLAKQENRYQELLAVCRGCMGVAPLDDVPCDSKDCPVFWTRMRQRAKVVGERANALPVMASLTEALRLKDLEW
;
A
#
# COMPACT_ATOMS: atom_id res chain seq x y z
N MET A 1 48.63 -16.65 -41.14
CA MET A 1 49.89 -15.97 -40.74
C MET A 1 50.08 -14.73 -41.61
N SER A 2 49.87 -13.51 -41.08
CA SER A 2 50.50 -12.24 -41.56
C SER A 2 49.97 -10.95 -40.89
N SER A 3 49.00 -10.97 -39.97
CA SER A 3 48.58 -9.74 -39.26
C SER A 3 49.57 -9.31 -38.15
N GLY A 4 50.14 -10.25 -37.40
CA GLY A 4 51.15 -9.97 -36.37
C GLY A 4 52.45 -9.40 -36.94
N LEU A 5 52.91 -9.92 -38.07
CA LEU A 5 54.11 -9.44 -38.78
C LEU A 5 53.90 -8.04 -39.39
N ALA A 6 52.68 -7.69 -39.80
CA ALA A 6 52.36 -6.35 -40.29
C ALA A 6 52.37 -5.31 -39.16
N LEU A 7 51.85 -5.67 -37.99
CA LEU A 7 51.84 -4.83 -36.78
C LEU A 7 53.25 -4.67 -36.18
N GLU A 8 54.07 -5.73 -36.19
CA GLU A 8 55.49 -5.63 -35.81
C GLU A 8 56.31 -4.81 -36.80
N ARG A 9 56.04 -4.92 -38.12
CA ARG A 9 56.66 -4.05 -39.12
C ARG A 9 56.21 -2.59 -38.98
N GLN A 10 54.94 -2.33 -38.66
CA GLN A 10 54.45 -0.98 -38.35
C GLN A 10 55.05 -0.44 -37.05
N ARG A 11 55.20 -1.25 -35.99
CA ARG A 11 55.94 -0.87 -34.77
C ARG A 11 57.40 -0.53 -35.05
N ARG A 12 58.09 -1.32 -35.88
CA ARG A 12 59.48 -1.05 -36.30
C ARG A 12 59.63 0.16 -37.22
N LYS A 13 58.56 0.56 -37.92
CA LYS A 13 58.49 1.78 -38.76
C LYS A 13 57.90 2.99 -38.04
N CYS A 14 57.50 2.84 -36.77
CA CYS A 14 56.93 3.94 -36.00
C CYS A 14 58.09 4.83 -35.50
N GLU A 15 58.38 5.90 -36.24
CA GLU A 15 59.38 6.91 -35.86
C GLU A 15 58.83 7.93 -34.84
N LEU A 16 57.54 7.83 -34.49
CA LEU A 16 56.89 8.68 -33.49
C LEU A 16 57.41 8.34 -32.09
N ARG A 17 58.28 9.21 -31.57
CA ARG A 17 58.88 9.11 -30.22
C ARG A 17 58.03 9.72 -29.11
N THR A 18 56.95 10.41 -29.45
CA THR A 18 56.12 11.16 -28.53
C THR A 18 54.66 10.71 -28.62
N TRP A 19 54.07 10.47 -27.45
CA TRP A 19 52.66 10.17 -27.26
C TRP A 19 52.10 11.21 -26.31
N GLU A 20 50.92 11.73 -26.59
CA GLU A 20 50.17 12.61 -25.69
C GLU A 20 48.84 11.93 -25.36
N ILE A 21 48.37 12.13 -24.13
CA ILE A 21 47.08 11.61 -23.69
C ILE A 21 45.99 12.50 -24.30
N ASP A 22 45.19 11.95 -25.20
CA ASP A 22 44.11 12.66 -25.93
C ASP A 22 42.99 13.15 -25.00
N ALA A 23 42.73 12.45 -23.89
CA ALA A 23 41.73 12.83 -22.91
C ALA A 23 42.29 13.92 -21.96
N PRO A 24 41.72 15.13 -21.94
CA PRO A 24 42.16 16.17 -21.02
C PRO A 24 41.86 15.80 -19.56
N PRO A 25 42.74 16.14 -18.60
CA PRO A 25 42.43 15.98 -17.18
C PRO A 25 41.27 16.90 -16.76
N PRO A 26 40.55 16.58 -15.67
CA PRO A 26 39.54 17.46 -15.10
C PRO A 26 40.11 18.87 -14.84
N THR A 27 39.32 19.90 -15.12
CA THR A 27 39.76 21.28 -14.91
C THR A 27 39.81 21.63 -13.43
N PHE A 28 40.65 22.59 -13.06
CA PHE A 28 40.70 23.10 -11.67
C PHE A 28 39.32 23.58 -11.20
N ALA A 29 38.55 24.24 -12.07
CA ALA A 29 37.21 24.74 -11.75
C ALA A 29 36.21 23.61 -11.46
N GLU A 30 36.25 22.52 -12.24
CA GLU A 30 35.42 21.33 -11.98
C GLU A 30 35.78 20.68 -10.65
N VAL A 31 37.07 20.55 -10.34
CA VAL A 31 37.53 19.96 -9.07
C VAL A 31 37.19 20.87 -7.88
N ALA A 32 37.34 22.20 -8.03
CA ALA A 32 36.96 23.16 -6.99
C ALA A 32 35.45 23.16 -6.75
N CYS A 33 34.65 23.11 -7.81
CA CYS A 33 33.19 23.00 -7.71
C CYS A 33 32.81 21.68 -7.03
N TRP A 34 33.39 20.56 -7.46
CA TRP A 34 33.20 19.25 -6.85
C TRP A 34 33.58 19.23 -5.36
N LEU A 35 34.70 19.84 -4.97
CA LEU A 35 35.11 19.99 -3.57
C LEU A 35 34.09 20.79 -2.76
N THR A 36 33.62 21.93 -3.28
CA THR A 36 32.60 22.72 -2.59
C THR A 36 31.27 21.98 -2.47
N ASP A 37 30.91 21.18 -3.47
CA ASP A 37 29.70 20.36 -3.45
C ASP A 37 29.85 19.15 -2.52
N GLU A 38 31.02 18.51 -2.47
CA GLU A 38 31.36 17.47 -1.48
C GLU A 38 31.35 18.03 -0.06
N GLU A 39 31.85 19.25 0.19
CA GLU A 39 31.81 19.88 1.51
C GLU A 39 30.38 20.23 1.95
N LYS A 40 29.56 20.78 1.03
CA LYS A 40 28.12 21.00 1.26
C LYS A 40 27.38 19.68 1.47
N SER A 41 27.75 18.65 0.71
CA SER A 41 27.20 17.31 0.84
C SER A 41 27.65 16.69 2.17
N ALA A 42 28.90 16.78 2.59
CA ALA A 42 29.40 16.23 3.86
C ALA A 42 28.69 16.87 5.08
N LYS A 43 28.48 18.18 5.04
CA LYS A 43 27.70 18.93 6.07
C LYS A 43 26.22 18.53 6.12
N SER A 44 25.65 18.04 5.00
CA SER A 44 24.23 17.62 4.92
C SER A 44 23.99 16.10 4.96
N SER A 45 25.01 15.28 4.68
CA SER A 45 24.88 13.86 4.31
C SER A 45 25.48 12.86 5.29
N GLY A 46 26.35 13.30 6.23
CA GLY A 46 26.95 12.43 7.25
C GLY A 46 25.93 11.59 8.04
N PHE A 47 24.68 12.07 8.13
CA PHE A 47 23.57 11.37 8.78
C PHE A 47 22.60 10.63 7.81
N ILE A 48 22.59 10.98 6.51
CA ILE A 48 21.55 10.54 5.55
C ILE A 48 22.02 9.35 4.69
N GLN A 49 23.28 9.33 4.24
CA GLN A 49 23.77 8.24 3.37
C GLN A 49 23.88 6.91 4.12
N ASN A 50 24.27 6.92 5.39
CA ASN A 50 24.34 5.70 6.21
C ASN A 50 22.95 5.09 6.44
N ARG A 51 21.88 5.90 6.58
CA ARG A 51 20.50 5.39 6.72
C ARG A 51 20.02 4.60 5.50
N ARG A 52 20.37 5.00 4.27
CA ARG A 52 19.91 4.33 3.03
C ARG A 52 20.44 2.90 2.91
N LYS A 53 21.68 2.63 3.33
CA LYS A 53 22.30 1.29 3.26
C LYS A 53 21.55 0.20 4.06
N TYR A 54 20.76 0.58 5.06
CA TYR A 54 20.04 -0.36 5.94
C TYR A 54 18.56 -0.58 5.55
N LEU A 55 17.97 0.26 4.69
CA LEU A 55 16.53 0.21 4.37
C LEU A 55 16.19 -0.73 3.21
N SER A 56 17.00 -0.73 2.15
CA SER A 56 16.86 -1.62 0.99
C SER A 56 18.21 -1.67 0.28
N GLN A 57 18.60 -2.86 -0.21
CA GLN A 57 19.85 -3.04 -0.98
C GLN A 57 19.63 -2.94 -2.50
N ILE A 58 18.38 -2.80 -2.91
CA ILE A 58 17.98 -2.46 -4.28
C ILE A 58 18.06 -0.94 -4.38
N ASP A 59 18.72 -0.45 -5.41
CA ASP A 59 18.84 0.99 -5.61
C ASP A 59 17.46 1.51 -6.05
N GLY A 60 16.77 2.17 -5.12
CA GLY A 60 15.43 2.70 -5.31
C GLY A 60 15.42 4.09 -5.97
N PRO A 61 14.25 4.57 -6.41
CA PRO A 61 14.11 5.91 -6.97
C PRO A 61 14.41 7.00 -5.92
N THR A 62 14.69 8.21 -6.40
CA THR A 62 14.82 9.38 -5.52
C THR A 62 13.50 9.58 -4.76
N PRO A 63 13.52 9.54 -3.43
CA PRO A 63 12.29 9.58 -2.66
C PRO A 63 11.59 10.94 -2.84
N LYS A 64 10.26 10.95 -3.07
CA LYS A 64 9.46 12.19 -3.26
C LYS A 64 9.58 13.19 -2.11
N THR A 65 9.95 12.70 -0.92
CA THR A 65 10.24 13.45 0.31
C THR A 65 11.46 12.83 0.99
N LYS A 66 12.04 13.46 2.02
CA LYS A 66 13.21 12.92 2.77
C LYS A 66 13.03 11.44 3.23
N TYR A 67 11.78 10.98 3.36
CA TYR A 67 11.39 9.64 3.80
C TYR A 67 10.79 8.74 2.69
N GLY A 68 10.56 9.26 1.48
CA GLY A 68 10.01 8.48 0.36
C GLY A 68 8.53 8.14 0.47
N LEU A 69 7.79 8.93 1.24
CA LEU A 69 6.38 8.67 1.55
C LEU A 69 5.47 9.41 0.58
N LYS A 70 4.45 8.71 0.07
CA LYS A 70 3.41 9.28 -0.81
C LYS A 70 2.43 10.17 -0.03
N TYR A 71 2.25 9.91 1.26
CA TYR A 71 1.33 10.63 2.14
C TYR A 71 2.11 11.65 2.96
N THR A 72 1.62 12.88 2.97
CA THR A 72 2.24 13.99 3.68
C THR A 72 1.72 14.01 5.12
N GLN A 73 2.61 14.29 6.07
CA GLN A 73 2.19 14.59 7.44
C GLN A 73 1.44 15.93 7.42
N GLN A 74 0.32 16.02 8.14
CA GLN A 74 -0.21 17.32 8.51
C GLN A 74 0.73 17.98 9.53
N ARG A 75 1.08 19.24 9.31
CA ARG A 75 1.76 20.08 10.31
C ARG A 75 0.74 20.43 11.39
N LYS A 76 1.18 20.52 12.65
CA LYS A 76 0.35 20.91 13.80
C LYS A 76 -0.62 22.05 13.44
N SER A 77 -1.88 21.85 13.81
CA SER A 77 -2.96 22.83 13.69
C SER A 77 -2.63 24.06 14.53
N THR A 78 -3.01 25.23 14.01
CA THR A 78 -3.12 26.46 14.79
C THR A 78 -4.49 26.45 15.45
N SER A 79 -4.53 26.80 16.73
CA SER A 79 -5.72 26.87 17.56
C SER A 79 -6.65 28.00 17.09
N VAL A 80 -7.58 27.69 16.18
CA VAL A 80 -8.75 28.53 15.94
C VAL A 80 -9.95 27.66 16.29
N GLN A 81 -10.66 28.05 17.36
CA GLN A 81 -11.86 27.36 17.83
C GLN A 81 -13.02 27.74 16.90
N HIS A 82 -13.39 26.83 16.00
CA HIS A 82 -14.74 26.81 15.46
C HIS A 82 -15.60 25.91 16.36
N GLU A 83 -16.82 26.36 16.68
CA GLU A 83 -17.85 25.61 17.41
C GLU A 83 -18.31 24.38 16.60
N VAL A 84 -17.48 23.35 16.52
CA VAL A 84 -17.86 22.06 15.96
C VAL A 84 -17.79 21.06 17.11
N GLN A 85 -18.95 20.64 17.62
CA GLN A 85 -19.02 19.53 18.57
C GLN A 85 -18.41 18.29 17.94
N TYR A 86 -17.26 17.85 18.44
CA TYR A 86 -16.61 16.63 17.98
C TYR A 86 -17.19 15.42 18.72
N MET A 87 -17.51 14.37 17.96
CA MET A 87 -17.94 13.09 18.53
C MET A 87 -16.82 12.53 19.43
N SER A 88 -17.17 12.18 20.66
CA SER A 88 -16.23 11.59 21.61
C SER A 88 -15.82 10.18 21.15
N THR A 89 -14.51 9.88 21.23
CA THR A 89 -13.94 8.64 20.69
C THR A 89 -13.07 7.95 21.74
N MET A 90 -13.36 6.66 21.99
CA MET A 90 -12.63 5.81 22.93
C MET A 90 -11.95 4.64 22.21
N SER A 91 -10.63 4.56 22.29
CA SER A 91 -9.82 3.40 21.87
C SER A 91 -9.58 2.46 23.05
N LEU A 92 -9.60 1.15 22.78
CA LEU A 92 -9.33 0.10 23.75
C LEU A 92 -8.42 -0.99 23.18
N GLU A 93 -7.47 -1.44 23.99
CA GLU A 93 -6.56 -2.56 23.70
C GLU A 93 -6.44 -3.46 24.93
N VAL A 94 -6.24 -4.76 24.73
CA VAL A 94 -6.27 -5.75 25.81
C VAL A 94 -4.97 -6.55 25.86
N HIS A 95 -4.48 -6.80 27.08
CA HIS A 95 -3.41 -7.74 27.34
C HIS A 95 -3.95 -9.05 27.95
N VAL A 96 -3.55 -10.17 27.32
CA VAL A 96 -3.89 -11.53 27.70
C VAL A 96 -2.60 -12.34 27.79
N ASN A 97 -2.48 -13.13 28.85
CA ASN A 97 -1.37 -14.07 29.01
C ASN A 97 -1.63 -15.31 28.15
N THR A 98 -0.76 -15.59 27.18
CA THR A 98 -0.98 -16.69 26.22
C THR A 98 -0.21 -17.95 26.56
N ARG A 99 -0.67 -19.07 26.00
CA ARG A 99 -0.01 -20.39 26.06
C ARG A 99 1.12 -20.49 25.05
N ALA A 100 2.30 -19.98 25.45
CA ALA A 100 3.52 -19.98 24.66
C ALA A 100 3.41 -19.19 23.34
N LYS A 101 3.29 -19.86 22.18
CA LYS A 101 3.29 -19.20 20.86
C LYS A 101 1.89 -18.95 20.29
N LEU A 102 0.85 -19.51 20.92
CA LEU A 102 -0.53 -19.39 20.44
C LEU A 102 -1.05 -17.96 20.60
N VAL A 103 -1.92 -17.57 19.68
CA VAL A 103 -2.71 -16.34 19.73
C VAL A 103 -3.72 -16.44 20.89
N PRO A 104 -4.05 -15.33 21.59
CA PRO A 104 -5.04 -15.36 22.67
C PRO A 104 -6.36 -16.06 22.27
N ASN A 105 -6.77 -17.07 23.03
CA ASN A 105 -8.06 -17.74 22.88
C ASN A 105 -9.06 -17.26 23.96
N PRO A 106 -10.18 -16.60 23.60
CA PRO A 106 -11.19 -16.16 24.55
C PRO A 106 -11.82 -17.27 25.40
N GLU A 107 -11.77 -18.55 24.99
CA GLU A 107 -12.31 -19.66 25.79
C GLU A 107 -11.40 -19.98 26.99
N GLU A 108 -10.10 -19.87 26.81
CA GLU A 108 -9.12 -20.42 27.75
C GLU A 108 -8.30 -19.31 28.44
N ASP A 109 -7.84 -18.33 27.69
CA ASP A 109 -6.88 -17.32 28.16
C ASP A 109 -7.62 -16.11 28.79
N GLU A 110 -7.32 -15.82 30.07
CA GLU A 110 -7.99 -14.77 30.84
C GLU A 110 -7.40 -13.36 30.61
N VAL A 111 -8.29 -12.35 30.66
CA VAL A 111 -7.92 -10.95 30.50
C VAL A 111 -7.14 -10.48 31.74
N GLN A 112 -5.93 -9.97 31.54
CA GLN A 112 -5.08 -9.49 32.63
C GLN A 112 -5.14 -7.97 32.79
N CYS A 113 -5.15 -7.25 31.66
CA CYS A 113 -5.19 -5.80 31.66
C CYS A 113 -6.02 -5.27 30.49
N VAL A 114 -6.80 -4.22 30.74
CA VAL A 114 -7.52 -3.45 29.73
C VAL A 114 -7.00 -2.03 29.73
N PHE A 115 -6.47 -1.60 28.59
CA PHE A 115 -5.96 -0.26 28.38
C PHE A 115 -6.98 0.52 27.56
N TRP A 116 -7.33 1.72 28.01
CA TRP A 116 -8.25 2.57 27.27
C TRP A 116 -7.75 4.02 27.19
N CYS A 117 -8.17 4.71 26.14
CA CYS A 117 -7.88 6.11 25.90
C CYS A 117 -9.09 6.77 25.25
N CYS A 118 -9.60 7.84 25.83
CA CYS A 118 -10.75 8.59 25.37
C CYS A 118 -10.35 10.03 25.00
N LYS A 119 -10.96 10.55 23.94
CA LYS A 119 -10.84 11.93 23.49
C LYS A 119 -12.22 12.51 23.20
N GLY A 120 -12.50 13.70 23.70
CA GLY A 120 -13.76 14.41 23.43
C GLY A 120 -13.76 15.81 24.07
N ASP A 121 -14.58 16.71 23.56
CA ASP A 121 -14.60 18.11 24.00
C ASP A 121 -14.96 18.24 25.50
N GLU A 122 -15.95 17.48 25.97
CA GLU A 122 -16.34 17.43 27.39
C GLU A 122 -15.26 16.80 28.29
N VAL A 123 -14.58 15.78 27.78
CA VAL A 123 -13.47 15.07 28.45
C VAL A 123 -12.21 15.97 28.59
N THR A 124 -12.08 16.96 27.70
CA THR A 124 -10.97 17.92 27.72
C THR A 124 -11.09 18.91 28.88
N TYR A 125 -12.30 19.25 29.33
CA TYR A 125 -12.52 20.13 30.49
C TYR A 125 -12.16 19.46 31.83
N ALA A 126 -12.23 18.12 31.90
CA ALA A 126 -11.88 17.35 33.10
C ALA A 126 -10.36 17.10 33.25
N SER A 127 -9.56 17.23 32.18
CA SER A 127 -8.15 16.82 32.16
C SER A 127 -7.17 18.00 32.09
N GLN A 128 -6.94 18.67 33.22
CA GLN A 128 -5.89 19.70 33.34
C GLN A 128 -4.44 19.12 33.34
N ALA A 129 -4.23 17.83 33.08
CA ALA A 129 -2.97 17.13 33.40
C ALA A 129 -2.08 16.72 32.20
N ASP A 130 -2.58 16.67 30.96
CA ASP A 130 -1.78 16.31 29.78
C ASP A 130 -2.21 17.20 28.60
N GLY A 131 -1.28 17.98 28.03
CA GLY A 131 -1.57 19.00 27.01
C GLY A 131 -2.07 18.50 25.64
N ASP A 132 -2.59 17.28 25.57
CA ASP A 132 -3.11 16.61 24.36
C ASP A 132 -4.64 16.37 24.40
N GLY A 133 -5.32 16.74 25.49
CA GLY A 133 -6.78 16.63 25.64
C GLY A 133 -7.32 15.19 25.60
N THR A 134 -6.54 14.23 26.10
CA THR A 134 -6.91 12.81 26.15
C THR A 134 -6.92 12.31 27.59
N VAL A 135 -7.91 11.49 27.94
CA VAL A 135 -7.99 10.79 29.23
C VAL A 135 -7.69 9.31 28.99
N SER A 136 -6.79 8.74 29.78
CA SER A 136 -6.38 7.34 29.63
C SER A 136 -6.35 6.65 30.97
N GLY A 137 -6.79 5.39 31.00
CA GLY A 137 -6.79 4.57 32.20
C GLY A 137 -6.43 3.12 31.91
N LEU A 138 -6.21 2.38 32.99
CA LEU A 138 -5.79 0.99 33.00
C LEU A 138 -6.62 0.21 34.01
N LEU A 139 -7.33 -0.82 33.56
CA LEU A 139 -7.97 -1.81 34.44
C LEU A 139 -7.06 -3.03 34.55
N VAL A 140 -6.81 -3.51 35.76
CA VAL A 140 -5.91 -4.64 36.05
C VAL A 140 -6.64 -5.71 36.83
N LEU A 141 -6.50 -6.96 36.39
CA LEU A 141 -6.96 -8.13 37.12
C LEU A 141 -5.95 -8.49 38.21
N GLY A 142 -6.39 -8.51 39.47
CA GLY A 142 -5.74 -9.25 40.53
C GLY A 142 -5.46 -8.45 41.80
N SER A 143 -5.68 -9.09 42.93
CA SER A 143 -5.54 -8.57 44.30
C SER A 143 -4.09 -8.63 44.84
N GLY A 144 -3.08 -8.22 44.06
CA GLY A 144 -1.68 -8.65 44.28
C GLY A 144 -0.57 -7.63 44.04
N ASP A 145 0.68 -8.05 44.29
CA ASP A 145 1.90 -7.23 44.14
C ASP A 145 2.16 -6.70 42.73
N VAL A 146 1.54 -7.29 41.69
CA VAL A 146 1.64 -6.80 40.31
C VAL A 146 0.89 -5.47 40.16
N ALA A 147 -0.35 -5.38 40.65
CA ALA A 147 -1.14 -4.15 40.58
C ALA A 147 -0.48 -3.01 41.39
N LYS A 148 0.04 -3.30 42.59
CA LYS A 148 0.84 -2.34 43.37
C LYS A 148 2.08 -1.83 42.62
N ARG A 149 2.76 -2.69 41.86
CA ARG A 149 3.89 -2.29 41.00
C ARG A 149 3.43 -1.44 39.83
N MET A 150 2.29 -1.77 39.22
CA MET A 150 1.72 -0.97 38.13
C MET A 150 1.34 0.43 38.59
N HIS A 151 0.73 0.58 39.77
CA HIS A 151 0.44 1.88 40.38
C HIS A 151 1.70 2.74 40.58
N LYS A 152 2.83 2.14 40.98
CA LYS A 152 4.09 2.87 41.17
C LYS A 152 4.77 3.28 39.85
N ILE A 153 4.54 2.52 38.78
CA ILE A 153 5.22 2.71 37.49
C ILE A 153 4.40 3.57 36.53
N SER A 154 3.07 3.41 36.55
CA SER A 154 2.16 4.10 35.64
C SER A 154 1.90 5.53 36.11
N LYS A 155 1.80 6.44 35.15
CA LYS A 155 1.32 7.81 35.39
C LYS A 155 -0.19 7.95 35.20
N THR A 156 -0.83 6.97 34.57
CA THR A 156 -2.27 6.95 34.31
C THR A 156 -3.01 6.34 35.47
N GLU A 157 -4.31 6.65 35.58
CA GLU A 157 -5.19 6.01 36.54
C GLU A 157 -5.16 4.48 36.37
N VAL A 158 -4.96 3.77 37.48
CA VAL A 158 -4.95 2.31 37.55
C VAL A 158 -6.08 1.89 38.47
N ILE A 159 -6.99 1.08 37.96
CA ILE A 159 -8.10 0.50 38.73
C ILE A 159 -7.85 -1.01 38.81
N GLU A 160 -7.84 -1.53 40.03
CA GLU A 160 -7.58 -2.93 40.35
C GLU A 160 -8.89 -3.62 40.72
N GLU A 161 -9.17 -4.78 40.10
CA GLU A 161 -10.35 -5.59 40.40
C GLU A 161 -9.96 -7.03 40.76
N ALA A 162 -10.72 -7.63 41.68
CA ALA A 162 -10.40 -8.95 42.22
C ALA A 162 -10.75 -10.10 41.26
N SER A 163 -11.80 -9.94 40.45
CA SER A 163 -12.23 -10.95 39.49
C SER A 163 -12.30 -10.40 38.05
N GLU A 164 -12.19 -11.29 37.07
CA GLU A 164 -12.29 -10.92 35.64
C GLU A 164 -13.71 -10.42 35.30
N LEU A 165 -14.75 -10.91 35.99
CA LEU A 165 -16.12 -10.42 35.81
C LEU A 165 -16.26 -8.99 36.36
N ASP A 166 -15.73 -8.71 37.55
CA ASP A 166 -15.74 -7.36 38.13
C ASP A 166 -14.97 -6.38 37.25
N LEU A 167 -13.86 -6.82 36.65
CA LEU A 167 -13.11 -6.03 35.67
C LEU A 167 -13.97 -5.67 34.44
N LEU A 168 -14.77 -6.61 33.92
CA LEU A 168 -15.68 -6.36 32.79
C LEU A 168 -16.83 -5.41 33.18
N VAL A 169 -17.39 -5.56 34.39
CA VAL A 169 -18.43 -4.66 34.91
C VAL A 169 -17.86 -3.25 35.10
N ARG A 170 -16.67 -3.14 35.70
CA ARG A 170 -15.98 -1.86 35.89
C ARG A 170 -15.68 -1.18 34.56
N LEU A 171 -15.33 -1.94 33.52
CA LEU A 171 -15.18 -1.40 32.17
C LEU A 171 -16.50 -0.80 31.65
N VAL A 172 -17.63 -1.46 31.88
CA VAL A 172 -18.95 -0.93 31.50
C VAL A 172 -19.24 0.37 32.26
N ASP A 173 -18.93 0.44 33.54
CA ASP A 173 -19.10 1.67 34.34
C ASP A 173 -18.28 2.82 33.78
N VAL A 174 -17.00 2.59 33.46
CA VAL A 174 -16.12 3.60 32.84
C VAL A 174 -16.69 4.08 31.50
N VAL A 175 -17.22 3.18 30.67
CA VAL A 175 -17.85 3.55 29.39
C VAL A 175 -19.15 4.34 29.62
N LYS A 176 -19.94 4.00 30.63
CA LYS A 176 -21.18 4.73 30.99
C LYS A 176 -20.87 6.11 31.55
N GLU A 177 -19.80 6.25 32.33
CA GLU A 177 -19.35 7.52 32.92
C GLU A 177 -18.80 8.49 31.87
N LEU A 178 -17.94 8.00 30.97
CA LEU A 178 -17.35 8.83 29.89
C LEU A 178 -18.31 9.04 28.71
N ASP A 179 -19.35 8.22 28.60
CA ASP A 179 -20.36 8.15 27.55
C ASP A 179 -19.86 8.39 26.09
N PRO A 180 -18.82 7.69 25.60
CA PRO A 180 -18.25 7.95 24.28
C PRO A 180 -19.22 7.61 23.13
N ASP A 181 -19.27 8.47 22.10
CA ASP A 181 -20.07 8.27 20.89
C ASP A 181 -19.51 7.18 19.99
N VAL A 182 -18.18 7.08 19.94
CA VAL A 182 -17.43 6.15 19.09
C VAL A 182 -16.55 5.26 19.94
N LEU A 183 -16.74 3.94 19.81
CA LEU A 183 -15.86 2.91 20.36
C LEU A 183 -14.98 2.38 19.22
N THR A 184 -13.67 2.33 19.46
CA THR A 184 -12.68 1.93 18.45
C THR A 184 -11.54 1.10 19.04
N GLY A 185 -10.73 0.55 18.13
CA GLY A 185 -9.54 -0.24 18.40
C GLY A 185 -8.91 -0.61 17.05
N TYR A 186 -7.64 -1.02 17.05
CA TYR A 186 -6.98 -1.29 15.78
C TYR A 186 -7.66 -2.42 15.00
N GLU A 187 -7.91 -3.54 15.67
CA GLU A 187 -8.64 -4.73 15.20
C GLU A 187 -9.70 -5.08 16.25
N VAL A 188 -10.97 -4.94 15.90
CA VAL A 188 -12.09 -4.98 16.86
C VAL A 188 -12.77 -6.35 16.91
N HIS A 189 -12.51 -7.26 15.98
CA HIS A 189 -13.20 -8.55 15.87
C HIS A 189 -12.53 -9.65 16.68
N GLY A 190 -11.26 -9.94 16.39
CA GLY A 190 -10.46 -10.95 17.08
C GLY A 190 -9.67 -10.39 18.27
N SER A 191 -9.52 -9.07 18.35
CA SER A 191 -8.80 -8.34 19.41
C SER A 191 -9.70 -7.29 20.07
N SER A 192 -9.15 -6.55 21.04
CA SER A 192 -9.80 -5.43 21.73
C SER A 192 -11.23 -5.75 22.20
N TRP A 193 -12.25 -5.07 21.67
CA TRP A 193 -13.66 -5.24 22.05
C TRP A 193 -14.20 -6.63 21.74
N GLY A 194 -13.91 -7.19 20.56
CA GLY A 194 -14.42 -8.49 20.15
C GLY A 194 -13.89 -9.62 21.04
N PHE A 195 -12.62 -9.52 21.46
CA PHE A 195 -12.06 -10.46 22.44
C PHE A 195 -12.83 -10.41 23.78
N LEU A 196 -13.08 -9.22 24.32
CA LEU A 196 -13.84 -9.05 25.57
C LEU A 196 -15.27 -9.56 25.46
N MET A 197 -15.93 -9.30 24.33
CA MET A 197 -17.30 -9.76 24.07
C MET A 197 -17.37 -11.29 23.93
N GLU A 198 -16.41 -11.92 23.24
CA GLU A 198 -16.32 -13.38 23.16
C GLU A 198 -16.06 -14.01 24.53
N ARG A 199 -15.13 -13.44 25.32
CA ARG A 199 -14.79 -13.90 26.67
C ARG A 199 -15.97 -13.81 27.63
N ALA A 200 -16.63 -12.65 27.66
CA ALA A 200 -17.80 -12.40 28.51
C ALA A 200 -18.93 -13.41 28.23
N ARG A 201 -19.22 -13.66 26.95
CA ARG A 201 -20.25 -14.60 26.54
C ARG A 201 -19.89 -16.06 26.83
N LEU A 202 -18.67 -16.50 26.48
CA LEU A 202 -18.30 -17.92 26.55
C LEU A 202 -18.03 -18.39 27.98
N LYS A 203 -17.45 -17.53 28.84
CA LYS A 203 -17.07 -17.91 30.21
C LYS A 203 -18.12 -17.53 31.26
N TYR A 204 -18.82 -16.42 31.07
CA TYR A 204 -19.70 -15.85 32.09
C TYR A 204 -21.17 -15.72 31.65
N ASP A 205 -21.50 -16.11 30.42
CA ASP A 205 -22.81 -15.87 29.80
C ASP A 205 -23.28 -14.40 29.92
N TYR A 206 -22.30 -13.48 29.89
CA TYR A 206 -22.52 -12.05 30.10
C TYR A 206 -22.58 -11.32 28.76
N ASN A 207 -23.71 -10.70 28.44
CA ASN A 207 -23.88 -9.95 27.20
C ASN A 207 -23.33 -8.53 27.30
N LEU A 208 -22.01 -8.40 27.10
CA LEU A 208 -21.32 -7.13 27.15
C LEU A 208 -21.83 -6.10 26.11
N CYS A 209 -22.40 -6.53 24.97
CA CYS A 209 -22.91 -5.60 23.96
C CYS A 209 -24.13 -4.81 24.45
N ASP A 210 -25.03 -5.47 25.18
CA ASP A 210 -26.25 -4.86 25.69
C ASP A 210 -25.91 -3.92 26.85
N GLU A 211 -24.97 -4.30 27.70
CA GLU A 211 -24.52 -3.51 28.85
C GLU A 211 -23.74 -2.26 28.47
N LEU A 212 -22.97 -2.32 27.38
CA LEU A 212 -22.30 -1.14 26.82
C LEU A 212 -23.26 -0.18 26.11
N SER A 213 -24.50 -0.60 25.86
CA SER A 213 -25.46 0.23 25.12
C SER A 213 -25.98 1.40 25.96
N ARG A 214 -26.51 2.43 25.28
CA ARG A 214 -27.18 3.56 25.95
C ARG A 214 -28.63 3.25 26.34
N VAL A 215 -29.12 2.03 26.12
CA VAL A 215 -30.53 1.65 26.32
C VAL A 215 -30.63 0.35 27.12
N ASN A 216 -31.35 0.38 28.24
CA ASN A 216 -31.48 -0.78 29.15
C ASN A 216 -32.44 -1.89 28.65
N VAL A 217 -32.91 -1.82 27.41
CA VAL A 217 -33.75 -2.86 26.80
C VAL A 217 -32.83 -3.88 26.16
N GLN A 218 -33.21 -5.17 26.17
CA GLN A 218 -32.59 -6.24 25.38
C GLN A 218 -32.63 -5.87 23.88
N SER A 219 -31.75 -4.96 23.47
CA SER A 219 -31.36 -4.86 22.09
C SER A 219 -30.81 -6.22 21.75
N HIS A 220 -31.34 -6.90 20.74
CA HIS A 220 -30.71 -8.13 20.27
C HIS A 220 -29.32 -7.77 19.69
N GLY A 221 -28.32 -7.58 20.56
CA GLY A 221 -26.94 -7.32 20.21
C GLY A 221 -26.47 -8.46 19.32
N ARG A 222 -26.34 -8.19 18.02
CA ARG A 222 -26.03 -9.25 17.05
C ARG A 222 -24.53 -9.46 17.02
N PHE A 223 -24.06 -10.48 17.72
CA PHE A 223 -22.68 -10.94 17.67
C PHE A 223 -22.57 -12.25 16.89
N GLY A 224 -21.86 -12.25 15.76
CA GLY A 224 -21.52 -13.48 15.02
C GLY A 224 -21.52 -13.38 13.49
N LYS A 225 -20.61 -14.13 12.86
CA LYS A 225 -20.30 -14.16 11.41
C LYS A 225 -21.50 -14.49 10.50
N GLN A 226 -22.51 -15.20 11.02
CA GLN A 226 -23.64 -15.70 10.22
C GLN A 226 -24.82 -14.72 10.09
N SER A 227 -24.97 -13.75 10.99
CA SER A 227 -26.14 -12.85 11.02
C SER A 227 -25.99 -11.60 10.13
N ASP A 228 -24.77 -11.06 10.01
CA ASP A 228 -24.43 -9.92 9.15
C ASP A 228 -23.09 -10.14 8.43
N ARG A 229 -23.11 -11.03 7.42
CA ARG A 229 -21.93 -11.38 6.62
C ARG A 229 -21.33 -10.17 5.90
N TRP A 230 -22.15 -9.18 5.53
CA TRP A 230 -21.66 -7.97 4.86
C TRP A 230 -20.89 -7.09 5.85
N GLY A 231 -21.46 -6.82 7.03
CA GLY A 231 -20.81 -6.06 8.09
C GLY A 231 -19.49 -6.69 8.56
N PHE A 232 -19.41 -8.02 8.64
CA PHE A 232 -18.16 -8.73 8.98
C PHE A 232 -17.07 -8.54 7.94
N ASN A 233 -17.45 -8.56 6.67
CA ASN A 233 -16.51 -8.51 5.57
C ASN A 233 -16.01 -7.08 5.27
N THR A 234 -16.81 -6.06 5.57
CA THR A 234 -16.53 -4.68 5.13
C THR A 234 -16.41 -3.65 6.25
N THR A 235 -17.05 -3.84 7.41
CA THR A 235 -17.06 -2.89 8.54
C THR A 235 -16.86 -3.65 9.86
N SER A 236 -17.61 -3.29 10.91
CA SER A 236 -17.78 -4.07 12.13
C SER A 236 -19.16 -4.77 12.12
N THR A 237 -19.24 -6.04 12.53
CA THR A 237 -20.53 -6.70 12.87
C THR A 237 -21.06 -6.29 14.22
N ILE A 238 -20.15 -5.91 15.12
CA ILE A 238 -20.46 -5.54 16.50
C ILE A 238 -21.30 -4.26 16.45
N ARG A 239 -22.51 -4.33 17.01
CA ARG A 239 -23.43 -3.21 17.12
C ARG A 239 -23.75 -3.00 18.59
N VAL A 240 -23.40 -1.82 19.09
CA VAL A 240 -23.73 -1.35 20.43
C VAL A 240 -24.78 -0.27 20.27
N THR A 241 -25.99 -0.48 20.79
CA THR A 241 -27.09 0.47 20.62
C THR A 241 -26.72 1.84 21.21
N GLY A 242 -26.84 2.90 20.41
CA GLY A 242 -26.49 4.26 20.83
C GLY A 242 -25.01 4.65 20.64
N ARG A 243 -24.13 3.72 20.25
CA ARG A 243 -22.69 3.99 20.03
C ARG A 243 -22.21 3.46 18.67
N HIS A 244 -21.23 4.11 18.07
CA HIS A 244 -20.65 3.68 16.80
C HIS A 244 -19.38 2.84 17.02
N MET A 245 -19.26 1.71 16.33
CA MET A 245 -18.07 0.85 16.39
C MET A 245 -17.20 1.04 15.13
N ILE A 246 -15.99 1.57 15.28
CA ILE A 246 -15.05 1.74 14.16
C ILE A 246 -13.88 0.75 14.30
N ASN A 247 -13.70 -0.09 13.29
CA ASN A 247 -12.52 -0.94 13.15
C ASN A 247 -11.46 -0.23 12.29
N ILE A 248 -10.36 0.20 12.90
CA ILE A 248 -9.39 1.14 12.29
C ILE A 248 -8.70 0.51 11.08
N TRP A 249 -8.23 -0.73 11.17
CA TRP A 249 -7.51 -1.33 10.03
C TRP A 249 -8.41 -1.45 8.79
N ARG A 250 -9.71 -1.74 8.99
CA ARG A 250 -10.69 -1.81 7.88
C ARG A 250 -10.97 -0.45 7.29
N ALA A 251 -11.10 0.59 8.13
CA ALA A 251 -11.23 1.96 7.66
C ALA A 251 -9.98 2.36 6.84
N MET A 252 -8.78 2.11 7.36
CA MET A 252 -7.53 2.43 6.67
C MET A 252 -7.34 1.63 5.37
N ARG A 253 -7.91 0.42 5.26
CA ARG A 253 -7.93 -0.35 4.00
C ARG A 253 -8.74 0.32 2.89
N GLY A 254 -9.85 0.97 3.25
CA GLY A 254 -10.66 1.75 2.29
C GLY A 254 -9.97 3.04 1.85
N GLU A 255 -9.18 3.64 2.73
CA GLU A 255 -8.58 4.97 2.54
C GLU A 255 -7.19 4.93 1.90
N LEU A 256 -6.34 4.01 2.36
CA LEU A 256 -4.93 3.94 1.98
C LEU A 256 -4.68 2.75 1.06
N ASN A 257 -3.84 2.96 0.05
CA ASN A 257 -3.38 1.89 -0.83
C ASN A 257 -2.00 1.36 -0.38
N LEU A 258 -1.98 0.50 0.65
CA LEU A 258 -0.77 -0.12 1.21
C LEU A 258 -0.65 -1.61 0.82
N LEU A 259 0.55 -2.17 1.01
CA LEU A 259 0.81 -3.61 0.85
C LEU A 259 0.37 -4.43 2.06
N GLN A 260 0.55 -3.89 3.27
CA GLN A 260 0.11 -4.46 4.53
C GLN A 260 -0.60 -3.38 5.36
N TYR A 261 -1.60 -3.79 6.14
CA TYR A 261 -2.41 -2.91 6.98
C TYR A 261 -2.23 -3.25 8.47
N THR A 262 -1.01 -3.62 8.86
CA THR A 262 -0.59 -3.70 10.26
C THR A 262 -0.49 -2.30 10.86
N MET A 263 -0.65 -2.17 12.18
CA MET A 263 -0.59 -0.89 12.88
C MET A 263 0.76 -0.21 12.64
N GLU A 264 1.85 -0.97 12.68
CA GLU A 264 3.20 -0.46 12.47
C GLU A 264 3.41 0.12 11.08
N ASN A 265 2.81 -0.49 10.05
CA ASN A 265 2.93 0.00 8.68
C ASN A 265 2.05 1.24 8.44
N VAL A 266 0.82 1.24 8.94
CA VAL A 266 -0.09 2.39 8.85
C VAL A 266 0.49 3.59 9.61
N ALA A 267 0.96 3.39 10.85
CA ALA A 267 1.61 4.43 11.64
C ALA A 267 2.87 4.98 10.95
N TRP A 268 3.64 4.14 10.27
CA TRP A 268 4.79 4.61 9.48
C TRP A 268 4.37 5.45 8.27
N HIS A 269 3.31 5.07 7.56
CA HIS A 269 2.88 5.77 6.35
C HIS A 269 2.08 7.05 6.61
N LEU A 270 1.34 7.12 7.72
CA LEU A 270 0.55 8.29 8.13
C LEU A 270 1.30 9.20 9.11
N LEU A 271 1.82 8.63 10.20
CA LEU A 271 2.40 9.39 11.31
C LEU A 271 3.92 9.55 11.19
N HIS A 272 4.56 8.92 10.20
CA HIS A 272 6.02 8.88 9.99
C HIS A 272 6.81 8.42 11.22
N ARG A 273 6.16 7.66 12.10
CA ARG A 273 6.73 7.13 13.33
C ARG A 273 6.90 5.62 13.20
N ARG A 274 8.10 5.12 13.51
CA ARG A 274 8.33 3.68 13.60
C ARG A 274 7.92 3.20 14.99
N VAL A 275 7.08 2.16 15.03
CA VAL A 275 6.59 1.56 16.26
C VAL A 275 7.12 0.12 16.33
N PRO A 276 7.70 -0.31 17.47
CA PRO A 276 8.11 -1.70 17.64
C PRO A 276 6.88 -2.61 17.78
N HIS A 277 7.01 -3.86 17.35
CA HIS A 277 6.01 -4.91 17.54
C HIS A 277 6.63 -6.03 18.37
N PHE A 278 5.84 -6.64 19.24
CA PHE A 278 6.26 -7.77 20.08
C PHE A 278 5.24 -8.90 20.02
N SER A 279 5.73 -10.14 19.90
CA SER A 279 4.88 -11.33 19.99
C SER A 279 4.15 -11.45 21.33
N HIS A 280 2.98 -12.08 21.33
CA HIS A 280 2.21 -12.37 22.55
C HIS A 280 3.02 -13.17 23.59
N LYS A 281 3.90 -14.07 23.13
CA LYS A 281 4.85 -14.79 23.98
C LYS A 281 5.75 -13.85 24.78
N THR A 282 6.32 -12.85 24.11
CA THR A 282 7.21 -11.86 24.73
C THR A 282 6.47 -10.99 25.74
N LEU A 283 5.26 -10.55 25.39
CA LEU A 283 4.42 -9.75 26.28
C LEU A 283 4.05 -10.53 27.56
N THR A 284 3.65 -11.80 27.41
CA THR A 284 3.36 -12.71 28.53
C THR A 284 4.60 -12.93 29.41
N ALA A 285 5.78 -13.10 28.79
CA ALA A 285 7.03 -13.27 29.51
C ALA A 285 7.40 -12.02 30.32
N TRP A 286 7.19 -10.82 29.77
CA TRP A 286 7.43 -9.57 30.50
C TRP A 286 6.49 -9.39 31.67
N TYR A 287 5.20 -9.70 31.51
CA TYR A 287 4.22 -9.68 32.58
C TYR A 287 4.61 -10.61 33.74
N LYS A 288 5.04 -11.85 33.42
CA LYS A 288 5.42 -12.87 34.41
C LYS A 288 6.85 -12.74 34.96
N SER A 289 7.70 -11.90 34.37
CA SER A 289 9.14 -11.81 34.69
C SER A 289 9.44 -11.33 36.12
N GLY A 290 8.50 -10.62 36.75
CA GLY A 290 8.70 -9.95 38.03
C GLY A 290 9.60 -8.71 37.98
N LYS A 291 10.25 -8.42 36.84
CA LYS A 291 11.16 -7.27 36.67
C LYS A 291 10.36 -5.98 36.42
N PRO A 292 10.57 -4.91 37.20
CA PRO A 292 9.87 -3.62 36.98
C PRO A 292 10.11 -3.01 35.59
N SER A 293 11.31 -3.21 35.02
CA SER A 293 11.65 -2.70 33.68
C SER A 293 10.84 -3.35 32.56
N ASP A 294 10.66 -4.68 32.63
CA ASP A 294 9.88 -5.45 31.65
C ASP A 294 8.38 -5.11 31.78
N LEU A 295 7.88 -4.97 33.01
CA LEU A 295 6.51 -4.52 33.26
C LEU A 295 6.26 -3.11 32.70
N SER A 296 7.16 -2.16 32.99
CA SER A 296 7.10 -0.80 32.43
C SER A 296 7.09 -0.79 30.90
N ARG A 297 7.85 -1.70 30.27
CA ARG A 297 7.90 -1.82 28.81
C ARG A 297 6.56 -2.31 28.24
N MET A 298 5.92 -3.28 28.87
CA MET A 298 4.59 -3.77 28.49
C MET A 298 3.51 -2.67 28.65
N LEU A 299 3.52 -1.95 29.78
CA LEU A 299 2.57 -0.86 30.02
C LEU A 299 2.71 0.24 28.97
N ARG A 300 3.94 0.72 28.71
CA ARG A 300 4.20 1.73 27.67
C ARG A 300 3.81 1.26 26.28
N TYR A 301 3.94 -0.03 25.99
CA TYR A 301 3.56 -0.59 24.70
C TYR A 301 2.06 -0.44 24.44
N PHE A 302 1.20 -0.90 25.36
CA PHE A 302 -0.25 -0.82 25.18
C PHE A 302 -0.79 0.61 25.33
N GLN A 303 -0.29 1.40 26.28
CA GLN A 303 -0.65 2.83 26.40
C GLN A 303 -0.29 3.62 25.13
N SER A 304 0.84 3.31 24.50
CA SER A 304 1.19 3.95 23.23
C SER A 304 0.28 3.50 22.09
N ARG A 305 -0.21 2.25 22.09
CA ARG A 305 -1.07 1.72 21.02
C ARG A 305 -2.46 2.35 21.04
N THR A 306 -3.10 2.47 22.20
CA THR A 306 -4.40 3.13 22.33
C THR A 306 -4.33 4.61 21.92
N LYS A 307 -3.22 5.31 22.22
CA LYS A 307 -2.97 6.67 21.73
C LYS A 307 -2.73 6.72 20.22
N ILE A 308 -1.99 5.76 19.65
CA ILE A 308 -1.73 5.70 18.20
C ILE A 308 -3.02 5.48 17.42
N ASP A 309 -3.96 4.68 17.93
CA ASP A 309 -5.27 4.48 17.31
C ASP A 309 -6.03 5.80 17.08
N LEU A 310 -6.11 6.62 18.12
CA LEU A 310 -6.73 7.95 18.03
C LEU A 310 -5.96 8.86 17.06
N GLN A 311 -4.63 8.85 17.13
CA GLN A 311 -3.78 9.63 16.22
C GLN A 311 -3.94 9.20 14.74
N ILE A 312 -4.15 7.92 14.46
CA ILE A 312 -4.43 7.42 13.10
C ILE A 312 -5.77 7.96 12.61
N LEU A 313 -6.81 7.91 13.44
CA LEU A 313 -8.14 8.41 13.08
C LEU A 313 -8.13 9.93 12.84
N GLU A 314 -7.40 10.68 13.65
CA GLU A 314 -7.22 12.12 13.51
C GLU A 314 -6.41 12.49 12.27
N ALA A 315 -5.27 11.85 12.05
CA ALA A 315 -4.41 12.13 10.89
C ALA A 315 -5.10 11.83 9.56
N ASN A 316 -6.05 10.88 9.55
CA ASN A 316 -6.88 10.56 8.38
C ASN A 316 -8.21 11.34 8.35
N GLU A 317 -8.51 12.15 9.37
CA GLU A 317 -9.76 12.92 9.50
C GLU A 317 -11.03 12.08 9.29
N LEU A 318 -11.01 10.82 9.72
CA LEU A 318 -12.07 9.87 9.37
C LEU A 318 -13.43 10.33 9.91
N ILE A 319 -13.48 10.72 11.19
CA ILE A 319 -14.71 11.09 11.89
C ILE A 319 -15.23 12.46 11.39
N PRO A 320 -14.43 13.54 11.34
CA PRO A 320 -14.91 14.84 10.84
C PRO A 320 -15.41 14.78 9.39
N ARG A 321 -14.67 14.10 8.51
CA ARG A 321 -15.05 13.97 7.09
C ARG A 321 -16.36 13.22 6.92
N THR A 322 -16.57 12.15 7.69
CA THR A 322 -17.80 11.37 7.61
C THR A 322 -18.98 12.10 8.25
N SER A 323 -18.77 12.84 9.33
CA SER A 323 -19.78 13.73 9.89
C SER A 323 -20.25 14.76 8.84
N GLU A 324 -19.33 15.42 8.15
CA GLU A 324 -19.67 16.36 7.07
C GLU A 324 -20.37 15.68 5.88
N GLN A 325 -19.93 14.48 5.50
CA GLN A 325 -20.58 13.71 4.45
C GLN A 325 -22.00 13.29 4.86
N ALA A 326 -22.22 12.89 6.11
CA ALA A 326 -23.53 12.53 6.65
C ALA A 326 -24.50 13.72 6.62
N ARG A 327 -24.03 14.90 7.04
CA ARG A 327 -24.77 16.17 6.99
C ARG A 327 -25.16 16.54 5.55
N LEU A 328 -24.20 16.48 4.62
CA LEU A 328 -24.42 16.80 3.21
C LEU A 328 -25.43 15.84 2.55
N LEU A 329 -25.31 14.54 2.84
CA LEU A 329 -26.17 13.50 2.27
C LEU A 329 -27.53 13.42 2.96
N GLY A 330 -27.65 13.96 4.17
CA GLY A 330 -28.78 13.74 5.07
C GLY A 330 -28.99 12.27 5.42
N VAL A 331 -27.92 11.56 5.78
CA VAL A 331 -27.98 10.17 6.26
C VAL A 331 -27.33 10.06 7.63
N ASP A 332 -27.55 8.96 8.33
CA ASP A 332 -26.86 8.69 9.59
C ASP A 332 -25.35 8.47 9.37
N PHE A 333 -24.56 8.81 10.39
CA PHE A 333 -23.09 8.73 10.36
C PHE A 333 -22.59 7.34 9.94
N PHE A 334 -23.16 6.28 10.53
CA PHE A 334 -22.72 4.92 10.27
C PHE A 334 -23.06 4.44 8.84
N SER A 335 -24.19 4.87 8.27
CA SER A 335 -24.56 4.57 6.88
C SER A 335 -23.60 5.14 5.84
N VAL A 336 -22.84 6.18 6.16
CA VAL A 336 -21.83 6.71 5.22
C VAL A 336 -20.77 5.64 4.91
N PHE A 337 -20.38 4.84 5.90
CA PHE A 337 -19.41 3.75 5.76
C PHE A 337 -20.08 2.41 5.42
N SER A 338 -21.19 2.09 6.09
CA SER A 338 -21.83 0.78 6.04
C SER A 338 -22.82 0.62 4.89
N ARG A 339 -23.13 1.67 4.12
CA ARG A 339 -24.05 1.57 2.97
C ARG A 339 -23.35 1.95 1.68
N GLY A 340 -23.72 1.23 0.63
CA GLY A 340 -23.19 1.45 -0.71
C GLY A 340 -23.63 2.80 -1.32
N SER A 341 -23.02 3.14 -2.45
CA SER A 341 -23.26 4.39 -3.18
C SER A 341 -24.72 4.64 -3.57
N GLN A 342 -25.49 3.59 -3.90
CA GLN A 342 -26.90 3.71 -4.27
C GLN A 342 -27.74 4.40 -3.19
N PHE A 343 -27.50 4.09 -1.91
CA PHE A 343 -28.22 4.70 -0.80
C PHE A 343 -27.97 6.21 -0.71
N LYS A 344 -26.75 6.64 -1.04
CA LYS A 344 -26.35 8.05 -1.03
C LYS A 344 -27.07 8.83 -2.13
N VAL A 345 -27.18 8.26 -3.33
CA VAL A 345 -27.92 8.87 -4.46
C VAL A 345 -29.42 8.97 -4.14
N GLU A 346 -30.01 7.90 -3.63
CA GLU A 346 -31.43 7.88 -3.26
C GLU A 346 -31.76 8.94 -2.22
N SER A 347 -30.92 9.06 -1.17
CA SER A 347 -31.11 10.04 -0.10
C SER A 347 -31.32 11.46 -0.64
N ILE A 348 -30.51 11.88 -1.62
CA ILE A 348 -30.63 13.20 -2.25
C ILE A 348 -31.80 13.23 -3.24
N MET A 349 -31.91 12.22 -4.10
CA MET A 349 -32.96 12.15 -5.12
C MET A 349 -34.36 12.22 -4.49
N PHE A 350 -34.60 11.54 -3.36
CA PHE A 350 -35.87 11.61 -2.63
C PHE A 350 -36.17 13.02 -2.09
N ARG A 351 -35.16 13.77 -1.63
CA ARG A 351 -35.35 15.14 -1.11
C ARG A 351 -35.75 16.12 -2.21
N ILE A 352 -35.24 15.92 -3.42
CA ILE A 352 -35.59 16.75 -4.58
C ILE A 352 -36.93 16.30 -5.20
N ALA A 353 -37.18 14.98 -5.21
CA ALA A 353 -38.39 14.41 -5.82
C ALA A 353 -39.67 14.72 -5.03
N LYS A 354 -39.61 14.72 -3.69
CA LYS A 354 -40.78 14.90 -2.82
C LYS A 354 -41.48 16.26 -3.01
N PRO A 355 -40.79 17.42 -3.01
CA PRO A 355 -41.40 18.73 -3.26
C PRO A 355 -42.09 18.84 -4.63
N GLU A 356 -41.64 18.07 -5.62
CA GLU A 356 -42.21 18.04 -6.98
C GLU A 356 -43.31 16.98 -7.15
N ASN A 357 -43.76 16.36 -6.04
CA ASN A 357 -44.80 15.33 -6.02
C ASN A 357 -44.47 14.09 -6.90
N PHE A 358 -43.19 13.76 -7.05
CA PHE A 358 -42.78 12.53 -7.73
C PHE A 358 -42.99 11.30 -6.85
N LEU A 359 -43.46 10.21 -7.47
CA LEU A 359 -43.49 8.88 -6.89
C LEU A 359 -42.39 8.03 -7.52
N LEU A 360 -41.41 7.63 -6.70
CA LEU A 360 -40.31 6.76 -7.12
C LEU A 360 -40.75 5.30 -7.06
N ILE A 361 -40.34 4.52 -8.07
CA ILE A 361 -40.75 3.13 -8.21
C ILE A 361 -39.75 2.21 -7.51
N SER A 362 -40.24 1.19 -6.80
CA SER A 362 -39.43 0.17 -6.12
C SER A 362 -39.58 -1.20 -6.80
N PRO A 363 -38.78 -1.53 -7.83
CA PRO A 363 -38.83 -2.82 -8.50
C PRO A 363 -38.39 -3.99 -7.61
N SER A 364 -38.98 -5.15 -7.89
CA SER A 364 -38.51 -6.43 -7.37
C SER A 364 -37.24 -6.91 -8.09
N LYS A 365 -36.49 -7.81 -7.46
CA LYS A 365 -35.30 -8.43 -8.08
C LYS A 365 -35.62 -9.14 -9.41
N LYS A 366 -36.82 -9.72 -9.55
CA LYS A 366 -37.28 -10.35 -10.81
C LYS A 366 -37.45 -9.32 -11.91
N GLN A 367 -38.06 -8.17 -11.60
CA GLN A 367 -38.22 -7.06 -12.55
C GLN A 367 -36.87 -6.49 -12.98
N VAL A 368 -35.95 -6.27 -12.02
CA VAL A 368 -34.57 -5.85 -12.33
C VAL A 368 -33.87 -6.87 -13.22
N GLY A 369 -34.03 -8.17 -12.98
CA GLY A 369 -33.46 -9.22 -13.84
C GLY A 369 -34.08 -9.31 -15.25
N SER A 370 -35.27 -8.74 -15.45
CA SER A 370 -36.00 -8.74 -16.74
C SER A 370 -35.76 -7.50 -17.61
N GLN A 371 -34.96 -6.56 -17.11
CA GLN A 371 -34.56 -5.37 -17.86
C GLN A 371 -33.66 -5.74 -19.05
N ASN A 372 -33.55 -4.86 -20.03
CA ASN A 372 -32.66 -5.08 -21.16
C ASN A 372 -31.19 -5.03 -20.71
N ALA A 373 -30.33 -5.81 -21.37
CA ALA A 373 -28.90 -5.69 -21.16
C ALA A 373 -28.39 -4.34 -21.67
N LEU A 374 -27.33 -3.81 -21.06
CA LEU A 374 -26.64 -2.62 -21.58
C LEU A 374 -25.95 -2.98 -22.90
N GLU A 375 -26.24 -2.22 -23.95
CA GLU A 375 -25.71 -2.44 -25.30
C GLU A 375 -24.55 -1.51 -25.62
N CYS A 376 -24.52 -0.32 -25.02
CA CYS A 376 -23.54 0.72 -25.33
C CYS A 376 -22.27 0.58 -24.49
N LEU A 377 -21.12 0.54 -25.17
CA LEU A 377 -19.80 0.51 -24.54
C LEU A 377 -19.11 1.87 -24.66
N PRO A 378 -18.44 2.34 -23.59
CA PRO A 378 -17.68 3.59 -23.66
C PRO A 378 -16.49 3.46 -24.62
N LEU A 379 -16.04 4.59 -25.17
CA LEU A 379 -14.91 4.60 -26.08
C LEU A 379 -13.60 4.39 -25.30
N VAL A 380 -12.87 3.33 -25.65
CA VAL A 380 -11.47 3.15 -25.25
C VAL A 380 -10.69 2.83 -26.52
N MET A 381 -9.95 3.82 -27.02
CA MET A 381 -9.13 3.66 -28.21
C MET A 381 -8.00 2.66 -27.95
N GLU A 382 -7.57 1.93 -28.96
CA GLU A 382 -6.32 1.19 -28.87
C GLU A 382 -5.17 2.21 -28.91
N PRO A 383 -4.29 2.28 -27.89
CA PRO A 383 -3.18 3.21 -27.92
C PRO A 383 -2.20 2.81 -29.03
N GLN A 384 -1.74 3.79 -29.78
CA GLN A 384 -0.53 3.61 -30.58
C GLN A 384 0.64 3.36 -29.61
N SER A 385 1.08 2.11 -29.54
CA SER A 385 2.02 1.67 -28.50
C SER A 385 3.44 2.03 -28.90
N ALA A 386 4.02 3.03 -28.23
CA ALA A 386 5.32 3.57 -28.58
C ALA A 386 5.96 4.34 -27.41
N PHE A 387 7.24 4.66 -27.57
CA PHE A 387 7.92 5.69 -26.80
C PHE A 387 7.77 7.06 -27.49
N TYR A 388 7.14 8.00 -26.81
CA TYR A 388 6.90 9.36 -27.27
C TYR A 388 7.92 10.31 -26.64
N SER A 389 8.83 10.82 -27.46
CA SER A 389 9.87 11.78 -27.07
C SER A 389 9.42 13.24 -27.15
N SER A 390 8.39 13.54 -27.95
CA SER A 390 7.78 14.88 -28.02
C SER A 390 6.56 15.02 -27.07
N PRO A 391 6.07 16.24 -26.80
CA PRO A 391 4.96 16.48 -25.88
C PRO A 391 3.69 15.71 -26.25
N LEU A 392 3.10 15.07 -25.24
CA LEU A 392 1.81 14.41 -25.33
C LEU A 392 0.82 15.12 -24.40
N LEU A 393 -0.14 15.82 -24.98
CA LEU A 393 -1.19 16.53 -24.23
C LEU A 393 -2.19 15.53 -23.66
N VAL A 394 -2.67 15.79 -22.46
CA VAL A 394 -3.81 15.08 -21.87
C VAL A 394 -4.91 16.08 -21.61
N LEU A 395 -6.01 15.92 -22.33
CA LEU A 395 -7.26 16.66 -22.13
C LEU A 395 -8.31 15.72 -21.57
N ASP A 396 -9.15 16.20 -20.65
CA ASP A 396 -10.16 15.40 -19.97
C ASP A 396 -11.47 16.19 -19.81
N PHE A 397 -12.61 15.54 -20.06
CA PHE A 397 -13.92 16.16 -19.87
C PHE A 397 -14.27 16.25 -18.38
N GLN A 398 -14.62 17.45 -17.92
CA GLN A 398 -15.01 17.64 -16.53
C GLN A 398 -16.36 16.98 -16.25
N SER A 399 -16.34 15.86 -15.52
CA SER A 399 -17.55 15.12 -15.14
C SER A 399 -18.41 14.78 -16.36
N LEU A 400 -17.83 14.06 -17.35
CA LEU A 400 -18.46 13.80 -18.66
C LEU A 400 -19.90 13.29 -18.54
N TYR A 401 -20.15 12.18 -17.86
CA TYR A 401 -21.50 11.60 -17.76
C TYR A 401 -22.50 12.51 -17.04
N PRO A 402 -22.19 13.09 -15.85
CA PRO A 402 -23.05 14.11 -15.26
C PRO A 402 -23.37 15.28 -16.20
N SER A 403 -22.37 15.79 -16.92
CA SER A 403 -22.53 16.91 -17.83
C SER A 403 -23.42 16.55 -19.03
N VAL A 404 -23.31 15.33 -19.58
CA VAL A 404 -24.20 14.81 -20.63
C VAL A 404 -25.64 14.71 -20.13
N MET A 405 -25.85 14.19 -18.91
CA MET A 405 -27.19 14.09 -18.32
C MET A 405 -27.87 15.45 -18.17
N ILE A 406 -27.11 16.48 -17.77
CA ILE A 406 -27.60 17.86 -17.65
C ILE A 406 -27.86 18.46 -19.04
N ALA A 407 -26.87 18.43 -19.93
CA ALA A 407 -26.93 19.11 -21.22
C ALA A 407 -28.05 18.58 -22.13
N TYR A 408 -28.23 17.26 -22.16
CA TYR A 408 -29.22 16.59 -23.02
C TYR A 408 -30.52 16.23 -22.29
N ASN A 409 -30.64 16.63 -21.01
CA ASN A 409 -31.81 16.44 -20.15
C ASN A 409 -32.25 14.97 -19.97
N TYR A 410 -31.30 14.05 -19.85
CA TYR A 410 -31.54 12.61 -19.72
C TYR A 410 -31.95 12.22 -18.29
N CYS A 411 -33.15 11.67 -18.14
CA CYS A 411 -33.68 11.25 -16.84
C CYS A 411 -34.90 10.34 -16.96
N TYR A 412 -35.26 9.68 -15.87
CA TYR A 412 -36.53 8.98 -15.70
C TYR A 412 -37.73 9.90 -15.98
N SER A 413 -37.69 11.17 -15.53
CA SER A 413 -38.84 12.08 -15.60
C SER A 413 -39.09 12.72 -16.97
N THR A 414 -38.15 12.57 -17.91
CA THR A 414 -38.16 13.18 -19.26
C THR A 414 -38.18 12.14 -20.37
N PHE A 415 -38.22 10.85 -20.03
CA PHE A 415 -38.19 9.72 -20.95
C PHE A 415 -39.49 9.58 -21.76
N LEU A 416 -39.38 9.42 -23.09
CA LEU A 416 -40.50 9.22 -24.01
C LEU A 416 -40.45 7.87 -24.76
N GLY A 417 -39.52 6.98 -24.43
CA GLY A 417 -39.37 5.68 -25.09
C GLY A 417 -38.56 5.72 -26.38
N ARG A 418 -38.59 4.61 -27.13
CA ARG A 418 -37.85 4.45 -28.39
C ARG A 418 -38.58 5.13 -29.55
N ILE A 419 -37.81 5.68 -30.49
CA ILE A 419 -38.34 6.26 -31.73
C ILE A 419 -39.07 5.19 -32.56
N VAL A 420 -38.45 4.03 -32.75
CA VAL A 420 -39.04 2.84 -33.37
C VAL A 420 -39.27 1.79 -32.28
N ASN A 421 -40.51 1.31 -32.16
CA ASN A 421 -40.83 0.22 -31.24
C ASN A 421 -40.17 -1.08 -31.73
N TRP A 422 -39.49 -1.79 -30.83
CA TRP A 422 -38.92 -3.10 -31.13
C TRP A 422 -39.90 -4.20 -30.69
N CYS A 423 -40.28 -5.12 -31.59
CA CYS A 423 -41.24 -6.19 -31.30
C CYS A 423 -42.56 -5.70 -30.66
N GLY A 424 -43.06 -4.52 -31.05
CA GLY A 424 -44.32 -3.98 -30.54
C GLY A 424 -44.32 -3.51 -29.08
N THR A 425 -43.18 -3.54 -28.39
CA THR A 425 -43.06 -3.13 -26.98
C THR A 425 -41.98 -2.06 -26.81
N SER A 426 -42.21 -1.11 -25.90
CA SER A 426 -41.21 -0.15 -25.46
C SER A 426 -41.02 -0.34 -23.97
N LYS A 427 -39.77 -0.48 -23.52
CA LYS A 427 -39.43 -0.62 -22.10
C LYS A 427 -38.75 0.64 -21.59
N MET A 428 -38.94 0.88 -20.29
CA MET A 428 -38.19 1.85 -19.51
C MET A 428 -37.57 1.09 -18.34
N GLY A 429 -36.36 0.59 -18.54
CA GLY A 429 -35.66 -0.31 -17.63
C GLY A 429 -36.46 -1.60 -17.42
N PHE A 430 -37.10 -1.68 -16.26
CA PHE A 430 -37.82 -2.86 -15.78
C PHE A 430 -39.35 -2.78 -15.97
N ILE A 431 -39.89 -1.68 -16.53
CA ILE A 431 -41.32 -1.54 -16.83
C ILE A 431 -41.58 -1.49 -18.34
N GLU A 432 -42.76 -1.97 -18.74
CA GLU A 432 -43.31 -1.66 -20.07
C GLU A 432 -43.84 -0.22 -20.08
N TYR A 433 -43.38 0.57 -21.03
CA TYR A 433 -43.71 1.96 -21.18
C TYR A 433 -44.66 2.16 -22.36
N LYS A 434 -45.89 2.60 -22.06
CA LYS A 434 -46.89 2.96 -23.06
C LYS A 434 -47.07 4.49 -23.07
N ARG A 435 -46.83 5.09 -24.23
CA ARG A 435 -47.01 6.52 -24.47
C ARG A 435 -48.50 6.88 -24.52
N GLN A 436 -48.85 8.07 -24.03
CA GLN A 436 -50.19 8.62 -24.21
C GLN A 436 -50.42 9.02 -25.67
N ALA A 437 -51.65 8.81 -26.16
CA ALA A 437 -52.04 9.20 -27.52
C ALA A 437 -51.97 10.73 -27.69
N GLY A 438 -51.50 11.21 -28.84
CA GLY A 438 -51.37 12.64 -29.14
C GLY A 438 -50.14 13.34 -28.55
N LEU A 439 -49.43 12.73 -27.59
CA LEU A 439 -48.27 13.34 -26.92
C LEU A 439 -47.12 13.68 -27.89
N MET A 440 -46.90 12.81 -28.90
CA MET A 440 -45.85 13.04 -29.91
C MET A 440 -46.16 14.22 -30.84
N ALA A 441 -47.43 14.44 -31.16
CA ALA A 441 -47.84 15.57 -31.99
C ALA A 441 -47.64 16.89 -31.24
N LEU A 442 -47.91 16.90 -29.93
CA LEU A 442 -47.71 18.07 -29.07
C LEU A 442 -46.23 18.41 -28.85
N LEU A 443 -45.38 17.39 -28.69
CA LEU A 443 -43.97 17.58 -28.29
C LEU A 443 -42.97 17.57 -29.45
N LYS A 444 -43.42 17.53 -30.71
CA LYS A 444 -42.56 17.34 -31.89
C LYS A 444 -41.32 18.25 -31.90
N ASP A 445 -41.48 19.53 -31.56
CA ASP A 445 -40.39 20.53 -31.58
C ASP A 445 -39.56 20.53 -30.28
N TYR A 446 -40.04 19.84 -29.24
CA TYR A 446 -39.48 19.78 -27.90
C TYR A 446 -38.88 18.42 -27.55
N ILE A 447 -38.55 17.60 -28.55
CA ILE A 447 -37.91 16.30 -28.37
C ILE A 447 -36.41 16.39 -28.67
N ASN A 448 -35.62 15.77 -27.81
CA ASN A 448 -34.23 15.44 -28.02
C ASN A 448 -34.10 13.93 -28.24
N ILE A 449 -33.40 13.53 -29.32
CA ILE A 449 -33.23 12.13 -29.68
C ILE A 449 -31.78 11.75 -29.39
N ALA A 450 -31.60 10.81 -28.47
CA ALA A 450 -30.28 10.27 -28.16
C ALA A 450 -29.78 9.37 -29.30
N PRO A 451 -28.47 9.16 -29.45
CA PRO A 451 -27.92 8.45 -30.61
C PRO A 451 -28.29 6.95 -30.66
N ASN A 452 -28.72 6.38 -29.53
CA ASN A 452 -29.27 5.03 -29.44
C ASN A 452 -30.77 4.94 -29.80
N GLY A 453 -31.39 6.03 -30.29
CA GLY A 453 -32.79 6.08 -30.71
C GLY A 453 -33.80 6.27 -29.58
N MET A 454 -33.34 6.63 -28.37
CA MET A 454 -34.22 6.97 -27.25
C MET A 454 -34.64 8.44 -27.31
N MET A 455 -35.89 8.74 -26.99
CA MET A 455 -36.43 10.10 -27.00
C MET A 455 -36.56 10.65 -25.59
N PHE A 456 -36.16 11.91 -25.43
CA PHE A 456 -36.27 12.68 -24.19
C PHE A 456 -36.91 14.04 -24.47
N VAL A 457 -37.61 14.59 -23.50
CA VAL A 457 -38.18 15.95 -23.58
C VAL A 457 -37.10 17.00 -23.31
N LYS A 458 -37.12 18.12 -24.04
CA LYS A 458 -36.26 19.29 -23.78
C LYS A 458 -36.58 19.96 -22.43
N ALA A 459 -35.59 20.67 -21.88
CA ALA A 459 -35.72 21.32 -20.56
C ALA A 459 -36.82 22.39 -20.50
N GLU A 460 -37.19 22.98 -21.63
CA GLU A 460 -38.25 24.00 -21.78
C GLU A 460 -39.63 23.49 -21.33
N VAL A 461 -39.94 22.22 -21.58
CA VAL A 461 -41.20 21.60 -21.15
C VAL A 461 -41.07 21.02 -19.75
N ARG A 462 -39.96 20.32 -19.47
CA ARG A 462 -39.68 19.74 -18.15
C ARG A 462 -38.18 19.62 -17.91
N LYS A 463 -37.68 20.37 -16.93
CA LYS A 463 -36.33 20.17 -16.40
C LYS A 463 -36.26 18.84 -15.63
N SER A 464 -35.31 17.98 -15.97
CA SER A 464 -35.22 16.66 -15.37
C SER A 464 -34.81 16.65 -13.90
N LEU A 465 -35.28 15.64 -13.16
CA LEU A 465 -34.93 15.43 -11.76
C LEU A 465 -33.41 15.21 -11.56
N LEU A 466 -32.80 14.37 -12.40
CA LEU A 466 -31.37 14.08 -12.33
C LEU A 466 -30.52 15.31 -12.73
N ALA A 467 -30.95 16.10 -13.73
CA ALA A 467 -30.23 17.33 -14.06
C ALA A 467 -30.30 18.33 -12.92
N LYS A 468 -31.47 18.55 -12.29
CA LYS A 468 -31.59 19.44 -11.10
C LYS A 468 -30.60 19.02 -10.00
N MET A 469 -30.62 17.74 -9.63
CA MET A 469 -29.73 17.18 -8.63
C MET A 469 -28.25 17.37 -8.98
N LEU A 470 -27.84 17.02 -10.21
CA LEU A 470 -26.45 17.10 -10.64
C LEU A 470 -25.98 18.54 -10.79
N THR A 471 -26.84 19.45 -11.26
CA THR A 471 -26.54 20.89 -11.33
C THR A 471 -26.24 21.43 -9.94
N GLU A 472 -27.11 21.19 -8.95
CA GLU A 472 -26.88 21.63 -7.56
C GLU A 472 -25.58 21.05 -6.98
N ILE A 473 -25.32 19.76 -7.19
CA ILE A 473 -24.09 19.09 -6.71
C ILE A 473 -22.84 19.70 -7.35
N LEU A 474 -22.85 19.93 -8.67
CA LEU A 474 -21.70 20.46 -9.40
C LEU A 474 -21.46 21.94 -9.09
N GLU A 475 -22.50 22.76 -9.03
CA GLU A 475 -22.42 24.19 -8.68
C GLU A 475 -21.93 24.38 -7.25
N THR A 476 -22.51 23.64 -6.29
CA THR A 476 -22.04 23.64 -4.89
C THR A 476 -20.58 23.22 -4.82
N ARG A 477 -20.17 22.23 -5.62
CA ARG A 477 -18.77 21.80 -5.68
C ARG A 477 -17.86 22.89 -6.22
N VAL A 478 -18.28 23.61 -7.26
CA VAL A 478 -17.51 24.74 -7.81
C VAL A 478 -17.40 25.84 -6.76
N MET A 479 -18.49 26.20 -6.09
CA MET A 479 -18.52 27.18 -4.98
C MET A 479 -17.54 26.79 -3.88
N VAL A 480 -17.60 25.55 -3.37
CA VAL A 480 -16.69 25.05 -2.34
C VAL A 480 -15.23 25.13 -2.79
N LYS A 481 -14.94 24.77 -4.05
CA LYS A 481 -13.57 24.86 -4.60
C LYS A 481 -13.10 26.31 -4.81
N SER A 482 -13.99 27.25 -5.03
CA SER A 482 -13.66 28.68 -5.10
C SER A 482 -13.34 29.23 -3.72
N GLY A 483 -14.16 28.93 -2.70
CA GLY A 483 -13.86 29.29 -1.31
C GLY A 483 -12.52 28.70 -0.83
N MET A 484 -12.19 27.47 -1.23
CA MET A 484 -10.86 26.88 -0.97
C MET A 484 -9.69 27.68 -1.57
N LYS A 485 -9.90 28.48 -2.62
CA LYS A 485 -8.83 29.29 -3.22
C LYS A 485 -8.64 30.62 -2.50
N GLU A 486 -9.69 31.14 -1.87
CA GLU A 486 -9.71 32.42 -1.16
C GLU A 486 -9.10 32.27 0.23
N ASP A 487 -9.57 31.30 1.02
CA ASP A 487 -9.19 31.16 2.44
C ASP A 487 -8.00 30.21 2.65
N LYS A 488 -6.84 30.48 2.04
CA LYS A 488 -5.68 29.57 2.12
C LYS A 488 -5.05 29.45 3.51
N ASP A 489 -5.25 30.44 4.37
CA ASP A 489 -4.57 30.54 5.65
C ASP A 489 -5.26 29.73 6.75
N ASP A 490 -6.58 29.49 6.65
CA ASP A 490 -7.33 28.65 7.58
C ASP A 490 -7.31 27.17 7.18
N LYS A 491 -6.44 26.40 7.84
CA LYS A 491 -6.30 24.96 7.59
C LYS A 491 -7.56 24.16 7.92
N MET A 492 -8.28 24.52 8.99
CA MET A 492 -9.45 23.76 9.43
C MET A 492 -10.59 23.94 8.43
N LEU A 493 -10.80 25.18 7.98
CA LEU A 493 -11.75 25.48 6.92
C LEU A 493 -11.34 24.81 5.61
N GLN A 494 -10.05 24.84 5.23
CA GLN A 494 -9.54 24.16 4.04
C GLN A 494 -9.81 22.65 4.06
N GLN A 495 -9.61 22.00 5.20
CA GLN A 495 -9.89 20.58 5.41
C GLN A 495 -11.37 20.29 5.21
N LEU A 496 -12.23 21.05 5.89
CA LEU A 496 -13.69 20.92 5.79
C LEU A 496 -14.18 21.10 4.35
N LEU A 497 -13.73 22.14 3.67
CA LEU A 497 -14.09 22.40 2.27
C LEU A 497 -13.56 21.31 1.33
N ASN A 498 -12.35 20.79 1.57
CA ASN A 498 -11.82 19.67 0.78
C ASN A 498 -12.65 18.40 0.98
N ASN A 499 -13.06 18.11 2.22
CA ASN A 499 -13.91 16.97 2.54
C ASN A 499 -15.28 17.08 1.86
N ARG A 500 -15.88 18.28 1.86
CA ARG A 500 -17.13 18.58 1.13
C ARG A 500 -16.97 18.39 -0.38
N GLN A 501 -15.92 18.91 -1.01
CA GLN A 501 -15.77 18.77 -2.46
C GLN A 501 -15.52 17.32 -2.92
N LEU A 502 -14.84 16.51 -2.09
CA LEU A 502 -14.65 15.08 -2.36
C LEU A 502 -15.97 14.31 -2.28
N ALA A 503 -16.80 14.58 -1.27
CA ALA A 503 -18.12 13.98 -1.13
C ALA A 503 -19.04 14.31 -2.33
N LEU A 504 -19.07 15.58 -2.75
CA LEU A 504 -19.81 16.04 -3.94
C LEU A 504 -19.28 15.38 -5.23
N LYS A 505 -17.96 15.26 -5.38
CA LYS A 505 -17.35 14.56 -6.52
C LYS A 505 -17.79 13.10 -6.59
N LEU A 506 -17.76 12.40 -5.46
CA LEU A 506 -18.16 11.00 -5.38
C LEU A 506 -19.62 10.85 -5.81
N LEU A 507 -20.52 11.68 -5.28
CA LEU A 507 -21.95 11.70 -5.62
C LEU A 507 -22.21 11.87 -7.12
N ALA A 508 -21.58 12.87 -7.73
CA ALA A 508 -21.71 13.11 -9.17
C ALA A 508 -21.33 11.86 -9.97
N ASN A 509 -20.20 11.23 -9.62
CA ASN A 509 -19.71 10.03 -10.31
C ASN A 509 -20.62 8.81 -10.11
N VAL A 510 -21.17 8.61 -8.92
CA VAL A 510 -22.03 7.43 -8.64
C VAL A 510 -23.45 7.57 -9.17
N THR A 511 -23.89 8.78 -9.54
CA THR A 511 -25.25 9.02 -10.04
C THR A 511 -25.53 8.28 -11.34
N TYR A 512 -24.60 8.29 -12.30
CA TYR A 512 -24.68 7.44 -13.50
C TYR A 512 -24.64 5.93 -13.15
N GLY A 513 -23.85 5.57 -12.15
CA GLY A 513 -23.79 4.18 -11.64
C GLY A 513 -25.13 3.69 -11.08
N TYR A 514 -25.99 4.60 -10.63
CA TYR A 514 -27.33 4.26 -10.15
C TYR A 514 -28.27 3.83 -11.28
N THR A 515 -28.22 4.50 -12.44
CA THR A 515 -29.05 4.16 -13.61
C THR A 515 -28.58 2.86 -14.28
N SER A 516 -27.27 2.58 -14.29
CA SER A 516 -26.66 1.41 -14.96
C SER A 516 -26.59 0.14 -14.10
N ALA A 517 -27.15 0.14 -12.88
CA ALA A 517 -27.00 -0.97 -11.94
C ALA A 517 -27.87 -2.20 -12.28
N SER A 518 -27.51 -2.98 -13.30
CA SER A 518 -28.38 -4.05 -13.82
C SER A 518 -28.55 -5.28 -12.91
N PHE A 519 -27.63 -5.54 -11.98
CA PHE A 519 -27.67 -6.75 -11.13
C PHE A 519 -28.27 -6.51 -9.74
N SER A 520 -27.86 -5.42 -9.08
CA SER A 520 -28.23 -5.09 -7.69
C SER A 520 -28.84 -3.69 -7.57
N GLY A 521 -29.27 -3.10 -8.69
CA GLY A 521 -29.90 -1.78 -8.73
C GLY A 521 -31.24 -1.76 -8.01
N ARG A 522 -31.52 -0.63 -7.37
CA ARG A 522 -32.81 -0.34 -6.74
C ARG A 522 -33.80 0.32 -7.70
N MET A 523 -33.35 1.14 -8.63
CA MET A 523 -34.19 1.71 -9.69
C MET A 523 -33.39 1.86 -11.01
N PRO A 524 -32.89 0.75 -11.59
CA PRO A 524 -32.06 0.80 -12.79
C PRO A 524 -32.86 1.11 -14.05
N CYS A 525 -32.22 1.71 -15.05
CA CYS A 525 -32.76 1.92 -16.38
C CYS A 525 -31.64 1.86 -17.43
N SER A 526 -31.56 0.71 -18.10
CA SER A 526 -30.58 0.42 -19.15
C SER A 526 -30.62 1.43 -20.29
N GLU A 527 -31.82 1.84 -20.71
CA GLU A 527 -31.99 2.76 -21.84
C GLU A 527 -31.41 4.15 -21.55
N ILE A 528 -31.58 4.65 -20.32
CA ILE A 528 -30.98 5.93 -19.90
C ILE A 528 -29.46 5.80 -19.82
N ALA A 529 -28.96 4.72 -19.22
CA ALA A 529 -27.53 4.48 -19.10
C ALA A 529 -26.84 4.40 -20.49
N ASP A 530 -27.43 3.65 -21.42
CA ASP A 530 -26.93 3.53 -22.79
C ASP A 530 -26.98 4.86 -23.53
N SER A 531 -28.03 5.66 -23.34
CA SER A 531 -28.15 6.99 -23.95
C SER A 531 -27.01 7.92 -23.51
N ILE A 532 -26.66 7.86 -22.21
CA ILE A 532 -25.55 8.65 -21.63
C ILE A 532 -24.22 8.22 -22.23
N VAL A 533 -23.93 6.91 -22.23
CA VAL A 533 -22.65 6.36 -22.72
C VAL A 533 -22.48 6.61 -24.21
N GLN A 534 -23.52 6.40 -25.01
CA GLN A 534 -23.46 6.60 -26.45
C GLN A 534 -23.24 8.07 -26.82
N THR A 535 -23.96 8.99 -26.16
CA THR A 535 -23.79 10.44 -26.40
C THR A 535 -22.39 10.91 -25.99
N ALA A 536 -21.86 10.39 -24.88
CA ALA A 536 -20.49 10.67 -24.44
C ALA A 536 -19.44 10.16 -25.45
N ARG A 537 -19.66 8.96 -26.00
CA ARG A 537 -18.82 8.38 -27.03
C ARG A 537 -18.83 9.20 -28.33
N GLU A 538 -20.00 9.57 -28.82
CA GLU A 538 -20.12 10.41 -30.02
C GLU A 538 -19.45 11.78 -29.81
N THR A 539 -19.58 12.36 -28.61
CA THR A 539 -18.89 13.62 -28.26
C THR A 539 -17.37 13.50 -28.40
N LEU A 540 -16.79 12.38 -27.93
CA LEU A 540 -15.36 12.12 -28.07
C LEU A 540 -14.96 11.89 -29.52
N GLU A 541 -15.70 11.08 -30.27
CA GLU A 541 -15.45 10.81 -31.69
C GLU A 541 -15.49 12.11 -32.51
N ARG A 542 -16.47 12.98 -32.26
CA ARG A 542 -16.57 14.32 -32.86
C ARG A 542 -15.39 15.21 -32.48
N SER A 543 -14.96 15.16 -31.22
CA SER A 543 -13.80 15.93 -30.74
C SER A 543 -12.51 15.47 -31.43
N ILE A 544 -12.32 14.15 -31.59
CA ILE A 544 -11.17 13.56 -32.29
C ILE A 544 -11.16 13.99 -33.75
N ALA A 545 -12.29 13.84 -34.45
CA ALA A 545 -12.42 14.22 -35.86
C ALA A 545 -12.10 15.71 -36.06
N TYR A 546 -12.57 16.58 -35.15
CA TYR A 546 -12.28 18.00 -35.21
C TYR A 546 -10.79 18.31 -34.99
N ILE A 547 -10.15 17.69 -33.98
CA ILE A 547 -8.71 17.86 -33.72
C ILE A 547 -7.89 17.50 -34.96
N HIS A 548 -8.22 16.40 -35.63
CA HIS A 548 -7.52 15.96 -36.84
C HIS A 548 -7.81 16.85 -38.05
N SER A 549 -8.97 17.50 -38.13
CA SER A 549 -9.34 18.39 -39.24
C SER A 549 -8.58 19.72 -39.25
N VAL A 550 -8.02 20.14 -38.11
CA VAL A 550 -7.39 21.44 -37.95
C VAL A 550 -5.87 21.30 -38.14
N GLU A 551 -5.41 21.56 -39.36
CA GLU A 551 -3.99 21.40 -39.74
C GLU A 551 -3.02 22.27 -38.93
N LYS A 552 -3.46 23.46 -38.48
CA LYS A 552 -2.60 24.43 -37.75
C LYS A 552 -1.94 23.84 -36.50
N TRP A 553 -2.59 22.86 -35.86
CA TRP A 553 -2.08 22.23 -34.65
C TRP A 553 -1.04 21.16 -34.93
N GLY A 554 -1.09 20.50 -36.10
CA GLY A 554 -0.25 19.33 -36.40
C GLY A 554 -0.41 18.22 -35.35
N ALA A 555 -1.64 18.02 -34.89
CA ALA A 555 -2.00 17.20 -33.74
C ALA A 555 -2.49 15.81 -34.15
N GLU A 556 -2.02 14.77 -33.46
CA GLU A 556 -2.49 13.40 -33.68
C GLU A 556 -3.03 12.81 -32.37
N VAL A 557 -4.32 12.44 -32.33
CA VAL A 557 -4.86 11.69 -31.20
C VAL A 557 -4.35 10.24 -31.23
N VAL A 558 -3.51 9.88 -30.27
CA VAL A 558 -2.84 8.56 -30.20
C VAL A 558 -3.46 7.61 -29.18
N TYR A 559 -4.26 8.13 -28.25
CA TYR A 559 -5.00 7.34 -27.27
C TYR A 559 -6.20 8.12 -26.72
N GLY A 560 -7.20 7.39 -26.21
CA GLY A 560 -8.36 7.94 -25.51
C GLY A 560 -8.94 6.90 -24.57
N ASP A 561 -9.22 7.30 -23.33
CA ASP A 561 -9.80 6.45 -22.29
C ASP A 561 -11.03 7.14 -21.71
N THR A 562 -12.21 6.72 -22.17
CA THR A 562 -13.57 7.08 -21.71
C THR A 562 -13.98 8.56 -21.74
N ASP A 563 -13.17 9.45 -21.19
CA ASP A 563 -13.38 10.88 -21.01
C ASP A 563 -12.14 11.71 -21.36
N SER A 564 -10.99 11.03 -21.51
CA SER A 564 -9.69 11.65 -21.80
C SER A 564 -9.21 11.42 -23.23
N LEU A 565 -8.49 12.41 -23.78
CA LEU A 565 -7.86 12.42 -25.09
C LEU A 565 -6.36 12.69 -24.96
N PHE A 566 -5.55 11.86 -25.61
CA PHE A 566 -4.10 11.95 -25.60
C PHE A 566 -3.64 12.40 -26.99
N ILE A 567 -3.12 13.62 -27.07
CA ILE A 567 -2.78 14.27 -28.34
C ILE A 567 -1.27 14.42 -28.44
N TYR A 568 -0.69 13.81 -29.46
CA TYR A 568 0.73 13.89 -29.76
C TYR A 568 1.05 15.12 -30.61
N LEU A 569 2.02 15.91 -30.15
CA LEU A 569 2.53 17.09 -30.83
C LEU A 569 4.00 16.89 -31.22
N LYS A 570 4.23 16.27 -32.37
CA LYS A 570 5.57 15.92 -32.85
C LYS A 570 6.44 17.16 -33.04
N GLY A 571 7.62 17.20 -32.42
CA GLY A 571 8.61 18.27 -32.58
C GLY A 571 8.26 19.60 -31.93
N ARG A 572 7.17 19.69 -31.15
CA ARG A 572 6.82 20.90 -30.39
C ARG A 572 7.56 20.98 -29.07
N THR A 573 7.76 22.19 -28.56
CA THR A 573 8.31 22.39 -27.21
C THR A 573 7.23 22.25 -26.15
N LYS A 574 7.64 22.09 -24.88
CA LYS A 574 6.72 22.07 -23.73
C LYS A 574 5.81 23.30 -23.74
N ASP A 575 6.37 24.50 -23.89
CA ASP A 575 5.59 25.74 -23.76
C ASP A 575 4.56 25.89 -24.88
N GLN A 576 4.95 25.58 -26.13
CA GLN A 576 4.04 25.52 -27.28
C GLN A 576 2.91 24.51 -27.05
N ALA A 577 3.23 23.35 -26.47
CA ALA A 577 2.26 22.32 -26.16
C ALA A 577 1.19 22.82 -25.15
N PHE A 578 1.58 23.62 -24.15
CA PHE A 578 0.62 24.24 -23.23
C PHE A 578 -0.28 25.27 -23.94
N ASP A 579 0.23 26.05 -24.89
CA ASP A 579 -0.59 27.00 -25.65
C ASP A 579 -1.61 26.28 -26.53
N ILE A 580 -1.15 25.32 -27.33
CA ILE A 580 -2.00 24.51 -28.21
C ILE A 580 -3.04 23.73 -27.40
N GLY A 581 -2.65 23.15 -26.27
CA GLY A 581 -3.57 22.40 -25.41
C GLY A 581 -4.70 23.27 -24.84
N ASN A 582 -4.42 24.52 -24.48
CA ASN A 582 -5.46 25.46 -24.03
C ASN A 582 -6.38 25.89 -25.17
N GLU A 583 -5.84 26.13 -26.36
CA GLU A 583 -6.62 26.48 -27.55
C GLU A 583 -7.60 25.35 -27.93
N ILE A 584 -7.10 24.10 -28.03
CA ILE A 584 -7.92 22.91 -28.32
C ILE A 584 -9.04 22.76 -27.27
N ALA A 585 -8.71 22.92 -25.99
CA ALA A 585 -9.69 22.80 -24.92
C ALA A 585 -10.83 23.84 -25.04
N GLN A 586 -10.50 25.07 -25.43
CA GLN A 586 -11.46 26.15 -25.60
C GLN A 586 -12.39 25.91 -26.80
N GLU A 587 -11.83 25.61 -27.97
CA GLU A 587 -12.60 25.34 -29.21
C GLU A 587 -13.57 24.17 -29.02
N ILE A 588 -13.09 23.05 -28.46
CA ILE A 588 -13.95 21.89 -28.19
C ILE A 588 -15.03 22.20 -27.16
N THR A 589 -14.73 23.00 -26.15
CA THR A 589 -15.75 23.42 -25.18
C THR A 589 -16.84 24.27 -25.82
N GLN A 590 -16.50 25.16 -26.76
CA GLN A 590 -17.48 26.02 -27.45
C GLN A 590 -18.40 25.24 -28.39
N MET A 591 -17.93 24.14 -28.98
CA MET A 591 -18.74 23.28 -29.84
C MET A 591 -19.77 22.42 -29.10
N ASN A 592 -19.67 22.29 -27.77
CA ASN A 592 -20.51 21.41 -26.97
C ASN A 592 -21.55 22.19 -26.14
N PRO A 593 -22.74 21.60 -25.88
CA PRO A 593 -23.75 22.24 -25.05
C PRO A 593 -23.28 22.40 -23.60
N ARG A 594 -23.69 23.49 -22.95
CA ARG A 594 -23.41 23.72 -21.52
C ARG A 594 -24.10 22.63 -20.68
N PRO A 595 -23.46 22.08 -19.62
CA PRO A 595 -22.20 22.48 -18.99
C PRO A 595 -20.98 21.65 -19.44
N MET A 596 -21.02 20.96 -20.59
CA MET A 596 -19.91 20.12 -21.03
C MET A 596 -18.67 20.96 -21.31
N LYS A 597 -17.56 20.65 -20.63
CA LYS A 597 -16.30 21.40 -20.71
C LYS A 597 -15.12 20.46 -20.81
N LEU A 598 -14.31 20.64 -21.85
CA LEU A 598 -13.02 19.96 -21.98
C LEU A 598 -11.97 20.75 -21.19
N LYS A 599 -11.17 20.06 -20.40
CA LYS A 599 -10.11 20.66 -19.59
C LYS A 599 -8.77 20.14 -20.05
N PHE A 600 -7.86 21.06 -20.33
CA PHE A 600 -6.45 20.71 -20.44
C PHE A 600 -5.87 20.44 -19.04
N GLU A 601 -5.37 19.21 -18.82
CA GLU A 601 -4.89 18.80 -17.50
C GLU A 601 -3.38 18.92 -17.36
N LYS A 602 -2.65 18.36 -18.33
CA LYS A 602 -1.20 18.16 -18.21
C LYS A 602 -0.57 17.84 -19.56
N VAL A 603 0.77 17.90 -19.58
CA VAL A 603 1.63 17.44 -20.67
C VAL A 603 2.53 16.33 -20.17
N TYR A 604 2.65 15.23 -20.92
CA TYR A 604 3.71 14.25 -20.72
C TYR A 604 4.91 14.52 -21.65
N LEU A 605 6.11 14.54 -21.08
CA LEU A 605 7.37 14.72 -21.82
C LEU A 605 8.57 14.14 -21.03
N PRO A 606 9.12 12.97 -21.40
CA PRO A 606 8.62 12.00 -22.38
C PRO A 606 7.51 11.08 -21.81
N CYS A 607 6.94 10.21 -22.66
CA CYS A 607 5.87 9.28 -22.32
C CYS A 607 6.06 7.90 -22.99
N VAL A 608 5.59 6.83 -22.34
CA VAL A 608 5.43 5.48 -22.92
C VAL A 608 3.96 5.09 -22.83
N LEU A 609 3.35 4.77 -23.97
CA LEU A 609 2.03 4.14 -24.03
C LEU A 609 2.24 2.64 -24.33
N GLN A 610 1.78 1.76 -23.45
CA GLN A 610 1.95 0.31 -23.64
C GLN A 610 0.70 -0.36 -24.21
N THR A 611 -0.42 -0.25 -23.49
CA THR A 611 -1.71 -0.88 -23.82
C THR A 611 -2.80 -0.10 -23.10
N LYS A 612 -4.07 -0.42 -23.35
CA LYS A 612 -5.22 0.21 -22.68
C LYS A 612 -5.01 0.28 -21.17
N LYS A 613 -5.16 1.49 -20.61
CA LYS A 613 -5.01 1.82 -19.18
C LYS A 613 -3.61 1.56 -18.60
N ARG A 614 -2.58 1.43 -19.45
CA ARG A 614 -1.19 1.18 -19.07
C ARG A 614 -0.25 2.14 -19.78
N TYR A 615 0.18 3.18 -19.06
CA TYR A 615 1.08 4.21 -19.56
C TYR A 615 1.87 4.87 -18.44
N VAL A 616 2.99 5.47 -18.80
CA VAL A 616 3.89 6.14 -17.85
C VAL A 616 4.60 7.31 -18.52
N GLY A 617 4.78 8.41 -17.81
CA GLY A 617 5.44 9.58 -18.35
C GLY A 617 5.85 10.60 -17.29
N TYR A 618 6.66 11.56 -17.72
CA TYR A 618 7.00 12.74 -16.94
C TYR A 618 5.96 13.82 -17.15
N MET A 619 5.19 14.08 -16.09
CA MET A 619 4.06 14.99 -16.07
C MET A 619 4.47 16.42 -15.70
N TYR A 620 3.99 17.37 -16.51
CA TYR A 620 4.01 18.80 -16.24
C TYR A 620 2.58 19.32 -16.18
N GLU A 621 2.23 19.98 -15.07
CA GLU A 621 0.90 20.58 -14.86
C GLU A 621 0.89 22.07 -15.23
N THR A 622 2.05 22.73 -15.19
CA THR A 622 2.18 24.15 -15.51
C THR A 622 3.40 24.42 -16.38
N LYS A 623 3.35 25.52 -17.16
CA LYS A 623 4.49 25.97 -17.98
C LYS A 623 5.74 26.23 -17.14
N ALA A 624 5.59 26.87 -15.98
CA ALA A 624 6.70 27.22 -15.09
C ALA A 624 7.35 26.02 -14.38
N GLN A 625 6.71 24.84 -14.38
CA GLN A 625 7.25 23.66 -13.71
C GLN A 625 8.54 23.16 -14.41
N VAL A 626 9.64 23.15 -13.66
CA VAL A 626 10.95 22.65 -14.12
C VAL A 626 11.10 21.16 -13.86
N THR A 627 10.85 20.71 -12.62
CA THR A 627 10.98 19.29 -12.25
C THR A 627 9.73 18.50 -12.61
N PRO A 628 9.81 17.44 -13.44
CA PRO A 628 8.66 16.63 -13.78
C PRO A 628 8.16 15.79 -12.61
N ILE A 629 6.88 15.42 -12.66
CA ILE A 629 6.30 14.43 -11.75
C ILE A 629 6.24 13.09 -12.50
N PHE A 630 6.87 12.05 -11.95
CA PHE A 630 6.70 10.69 -12.47
C PHE A 630 5.28 10.19 -12.20
N ASP A 631 4.51 10.02 -13.27
CA ASP A 631 3.13 9.54 -13.23
C ASP A 631 3.00 8.24 -14.03
N ALA A 632 2.52 7.21 -13.35
CA ALA A 632 2.40 5.86 -13.86
C ALA A 632 0.97 5.36 -13.63
N LYS A 633 0.34 4.81 -14.66
CA LYS A 633 -1.03 4.27 -14.62
C LYS A 633 -1.01 2.81 -15.09
N GLY A 634 -1.57 1.92 -14.28
CA GLY A 634 -1.77 0.50 -14.60
C GLY A 634 -0.53 -0.37 -14.75
N ILE A 635 0.67 0.21 -14.81
CA ILE A 635 1.95 -0.51 -14.84
C ILE A 635 2.36 -1.03 -13.45
N GLU A 636 3.33 -1.92 -13.39
CA GLU A 636 3.67 -2.68 -12.20
C GLU A 636 4.19 -1.80 -11.05
N THR A 637 4.81 -0.65 -11.33
CA THR A 637 5.21 0.38 -10.34
C THR A 637 4.10 0.84 -9.38
N VAL A 638 2.82 0.81 -9.80
CA VAL A 638 1.67 1.25 -8.96
C VAL A 638 0.77 0.11 -8.51
N ARG A 639 0.95 -1.10 -9.07
CA ARG A 639 0.14 -2.27 -8.75
C ARG A 639 0.62 -2.95 -7.47
N ARG A 640 -0.29 -3.60 -6.75
CA ARG A 640 -0.02 -4.24 -5.43
C ARG A 640 0.03 -5.77 -5.47
N ASP A 641 0.01 -6.37 -6.65
CA ASP A 641 0.06 -7.82 -6.84
C ASP A 641 1.47 -8.36 -7.14
N GLY A 642 2.41 -7.47 -7.45
CA GLY A 642 3.84 -7.73 -7.61
C GLY A 642 4.66 -7.58 -6.33
N THR A 643 5.97 -7.38 -6.47
CA THR A 643 6.90 -7.19 -5.33
C THR A 643 7.38 -5.73 -5.21
N PRO A 644 7.76 -5.26 -4.01
CA PRO A 644 8.39 -3.94 -3.88
C PRO A 644 9.70 -3.79 -4.69
N ALA A 645 10.45 -4.89 -4.88
CA ALA A 645 11.64 -4.94 -5.71
C ALA A 645 11.31 -4.58 -7.17
N GLU A 646 10.27 -5.21 -7.72
CA GLU A 646 9.75 -4.95 -9.07
C GLU A 646 9.45 -3.46 -9.27
N GLN A 647 8.65 -2.89 -8.36
CA GLN A 647 8.24 -1.48 -8.43
C GLN A 647 9.45 -0.54 -8.45
N LYS A 648 10.43 -0.77 -7.57
CA LYS A 648 11.63 0.08 -7.45
C LYS A 648 12.53 -0.02 -8.68
N ILE A 649 12.76 -1.25 -9.16
CA ILE A 649 13.64 -1.52 -10.30
C ILE A 649 13.03 -0.96 -11.58
N GLU A 650 11.74 -1.20 -11.81
CA GLU A 650 11.01 -0.69 -12.97
C GLU A 650 10.94 0.84 -12.95
N GLU A 651 10.59 1.46 -11.82
CA GLU A 651 10.57 2.93 -11.71
C GLU A 651 11.96 3.52 -11.98
N LYS A 652 13.03 2.96 -11.40
CA LYS A 652 14.38 3.48 -11.63
C LYS A 652 14.83 3.29 -13.08
N ALA A 653 14.53 2.15 -13.70
CA ALA A 653 14.83 1.89 -15.10
C ALA A 653 14.10 2.87 -16.04
N LEU A 654 12.82 3.16 -15.76
CA LEU A 654 12.03 4.16 -16.50
C LEU A 654 12.55 5.58 -16.31
N ARG A 655 12.96 5.95 -15.09
CA ARG A 655 13.59 7.26 -14.84
C ARG A 655 14.88 7.43 -15.61
N LEU A 656 15.74 6.40 -15.61
CA LEU A 656 16.97 6.41 -16.41
C LEU A 656 16.63 6.57 -17.90
N LEU A 657 15.64 5.86 -18.42
CA LEU A 657 15.17 6.01 -19.80
C LEU A 657 14.75 7.45 -20.11
N PHE A 658 13.99 8.09 -19.21
CA PHE A 658 13.47 9.44 -19.42
C PHE A 658 14.51 10.54 -19.21
N GLU A 659 15.51 10.32 -18.37
CA GLU A 659 16.54 11.31 -18.04
C GLU A 659 17.73 11.28 -19.01
N THR A 660 18.20 10.08 -19.39
CA THR A 660 19.42 9.94 -20.19
C THR A 660 19.19 9.45 -21.62
N ALA A 661 18.05 8.81 -21.88
CA ALA A 661 17.76 8.12 -23.14
C ALA A 661 18.84 7.09 -23.57
N ASP A 662 19.69 6.64 -22.64
CA ASP A 662 20.81 5.73 -22.89
C ASP A 662 20.50 4.31 -22.39
N LEU A 663 20.30 3.39 -23.33
CA LEU A 663 20.02 1.97 -23.06
C LEU A 663 21.20 1.25 -22.38
N SER A 664 22.43 1.72 -22.55
CA SER A 664 23.63 1.09 -21.98
C SER A 664 23.64 1.21 -20.45
N GLN A 665 23.27 2.39 -19.94
CA GLN A 665 23.14 2.63 -18.50
C GLN A 665 22.03 1.78 -17.87
N ILE A 666 20.92 1.61 -18.58
CA ILE A 666 19.80 0.77 -18.15
C ILE A 666 20.22 -0.70 -18.10
N LYS A 667 20.91 -1.19 -19.14
CA LYS A 667 21.46 -2.56 -19.19
C LYS A 667 22.40 -2.80 -18.02
N ALA A 668 23.36 -1.91 -17.78
CA ALA A 668 24.30 -2.01 -16.67
C ALA A 668 23.59 -2.02 -15.31
N TYR A 669 22.60 -1.15 -15.12
CA TYR A 669 21.77 -1.11 -13.92
C TYR A 669 21.02 -2.44 -13.70
N PHE A 670 20.32 -2.93 -14.73
CA PHE A 670 19.55 -4.18 -14.67
C PHE A 670 20.44 -5.38 -14.35
N GLN A 671 21.58 -5.53 -15.04
CA GLN A 671 22.55 -6.59 -14.77
C GLN A 671 23.12 -6.50 -13.34
N ALA A 672 23.39 -5.29 -12.84
CA ALA A 672 23.82 -5.10 -11.47
C ALA A 672 22.76 -5.56 -10.44
N GLN A 673 21.47 -5.26 -10.67
CA GLN A 673 20.39 -5.75 -9.81
C GLN A 673 20.24 -7.27 -9.90
N CYS A 674 20.27 -7.86 -11.10
CA CYS A 674 20.26 -9.32 -11.30
C CYS A 674 21.40 -10.01 -10.54
N SER A 675 22.61 -9.46 -10.62
CA SER A 675 23.77 -9.96 -9.88
C SER A 675 23.58 -9.88 -8.35
N LYS A 676 23.01 -8.78 -7.83
CA LYS A 676 22.68 -8.65 -6.40
C LYS A 676 21.66 -9.70 -5.95
N ILE A 677 20.64 -9.97 -6.77
CA ILE A 677 19.58 -10.97 -6.48
C ILE A 677 20.17 -12.38 -6.46
N MET A 678 20.96 -12.74 -7.49
CA MET A 678 21.65 -14.03 -7.55
C MET A 678 22.61 -14.24 -6.38
N ARG A 679 23.30 -13.18 -5.92
CA ARG A 679 24.18 -13.23 -4.73
C ARG A 679 23.43 -13.23 -3.40
N GLY A 680 22.14 -12.89 -3.40
CA GLY A 680 21.31 -12.89 -2.18
C GLY A 680 21.59 -11.71 -1.27
N THR A 681 22.26 -10.69 -1.80
CA THR A 681 22.57 -9.43 -1.12
C THR A 681 21.39 -8.46 -1.17
N VAL A 682 20.16 -8.97 -1.09
CA VAL A 682 18.91 -8.20 -1.29
C VAL A 682 17.96 -8.42 -0.12
N SER A 683 17.23 -7.40 0.33
CA SER A 683 16.31 -7.51 1.48
C SER A 683 15.16 -8.48 1.18
N VAL A 684 14.84 -9.40 2.09
CA VAL A 684 13.70 -10.34 1.91
C VAL A 684 12.38 -9.57 1.81
N GLN A 685 12.26 -8.44 2.53
CA GLN A 685 11.07 -7.59 2.52
C GLN A 685 10.70 -7.13 1.10
N ASP A 686 11.71 -6.82 0.28
CA ASP A 686 11.49 -6.32 -1.08
C ASP A 686 10.95 -7.41 -2.02
N PHE A 687 11.01 -8.69 -1.65
CA PHE A 687 10.55 -9.83 -2.43
C PHE A 687 9.27 -10.47 -1.85
N CYS A 688 8.66 -9.87 -0.84
CA CYS A 688 7.41 -10.34 -0.28
C CYS A 688 6.23 -9.95 -1.19
N PHE A 689 5.49 -10.95 -1.68
CA PHE A 689 4.15 -10.73 -2.23
C PHE A 689 3.17 -10.48 -1.09
N ALA A 690 2.13 -9.68 -1.31
CA ALA A 690 1.05 -9.47 -0.33
C ALA A 690 -0.31 -9.51 -1.03
N ARG A 691 -1.03 -10.64 -0.94
CA ARG A 691 -2.31 -10.85 -1.63
C ARG A 691 -3.48 -10.96 -0.66
N GLU A 692 -4.62 -10.41 -1.07
CA GLU A 692 -5.86 -10.50 -0.29
C GLU A 692 -6.35 -11.95 -0.21
N VAL A 693 -6.62 -12.40 1.00
CA VAL A 693 -7.18 -13.72 1.28
C VAL A 693 -8.66 -13.58 1.63
N ARG A 694 -9.51 -14.35 0.94
CA ARG A 694 -10.97 -14.36 1.09
C ARG A 694 -11.43 -15.78 1.36
N LEU A 695 -11.07 -16.30 2.55
CA LEU A 695 -11.46 -17.64 2.99
C LEU A 695 -12.98 -17.82 2.91
N GLY A 696 -13.42 -18.99 2.44
CA GLY A 696 -14.84 -19.30 2.22
C GLY A 696 -15.45 -18.82 0.89
N SER A 697 -14.68 -18.12 0.04
CA SER A 697 -15.15 -17.69 -1.31
C SER A 697 -14.47 -18.39 -2.48
N TYR A 698 -13.47 -19.22 -2.22
CA TYR A 698 -12.73 -19.94 -3.24
C TYR A 698 -13.48 -21.21 -3.67
N SER A 699 -13.38 -21.56 -4.95
CA SER A 699 -13.99 -22.79 -5.48
C SER A 699 -13.22 -24.03 -5.06
N ASP A 700 -13.93 -25.13 -4.78
CA ASP A 700 -13.32 -26.42 -4.43
C ASP A 700 -12.64 -27.13 -5.61
N LYS A 701 -12.81 -26.62 -6.84
CA LYS A 701 -12.32 -27.25 -8.08
C LYS A 701 -10.80 -27.13 -8.30
N GLY A 702 -10.05 -26.50 -7.41
CA GLY A 702 -8.60 -26.33 -7.56
C GLY A 702 -7.90 -25.86 -6.28
N PRO A 703 -6.55 -25.88 -6.26
CA PRO A 703 -5.81 -25.43 -5.09
C PRO A 703 -6.05 -23.93 -4.86
N PRO A 704 -6.29 -23.52 -3.61
CA PRO A 704 -6.51 -22.12 -3.31
C PRO A 704 -5.22 -21.31 -3.54
N PRO A 705 -5.31 -19.97 -3.66
CA PRO A 705 -4.14 -19.12 -3.80
C PRO A 705 -3.12 -19.34 -2.68
N ALA A 706 -1.83 -19.11 -2.97
CA ALA A 706 -0.74 -19.35 -2.02
C ALA A 706 -0.95 -18.73 -0.62
N GLY A 707 -1.46 -17.49 -0.56
CA GLY A 707 -1.78 -16.82 0.71
C GLY A 707 -2.85 -17.55 1.53
N ALA A 708 -3.85 -18.13 0.87
CA ALA A 708 -4.89 -18.93 1.54
C ALA A 708 -4.34 -20.28 2.03
N LEU A 709 -3.46 -20.93 1.26
CA LEU A 709 -2.80 -22.17 1.69
C LEU A 709 -1.90 -21.94 2.92
N ILE A 710 -1.12 -20.86 2.93
CA ILE A 710 -0.28 -20.49 4.09
C ILE A 710 -1.15 -20.23 5.31
N SER A 711 -2.27 -19.52 5.12
CA SER A 711 -3.23 -19.26 6.19
C SER A 711 -3.84 -20.55 6.73
N ALA A 712 -4.23 -21.48 5.85
CA ALA A 712 -4.76 -22.78 6.25
C ALA A 712 -3.74 -23.61 7.06
N ARG A 713 -2.45 -23.58 6.69
CA ARG A 713 -1.39 -24.22 7.48
C ARG A 713 -1.26 -23.58 8.86
N LYS A 714 -1.27 -22.25 8.95
CA LYS A 714 -1.26 -21.53 10.23
C LYS A 714 -2.48 -21.86 11.09
N MET A 715 -3.66 -22.01 10.48
CA MET A 715 -4.88 -22.41 11.18
C MET A 715 -4.84 -23.84 11.71
N LEU A 716 -4.12 -24.75 11.05
CA LEU A 716 -3.89 -26.11 11.57
C LEU A 716 -2.97 -26.11 12.80
N GLU A 717 -2.00 -25.19 12.85
CA GLU A 717 -1.13 -24.99 14.01
C GLU A 717 -1.84 -24.24 15.15
N ASP A 718 -2.63 -23.23 14.81
CA ASP A 718 -3.40 -22.39 15.72
C ASP A 718 -4.70 -21.92 15.05
N ALA A 719 -5.84 -22.45 15.50
CA ALA A 719 -7.14 -22.14 14.94
C ALA A 719 -7.49 -20.63 15.00
N ARG A 720 -6.95 -19.88 15.97
CA ARG A 720 -7.18 -18.42 16.10
C ARG A 720 -6.30 -17.58 15.17
N ALA A 721 -5.34 -18.18 14.46
CA ALA A 721 -4.56 -17.51 13.43
C ALA A 721 -5.32 -17.37 12.08
N GLU A 722 -6.65 -17.43 12.08
CA GLU A 722 -7.49 -17.17 10.90
C GLU A 722 -7.32 -15.71 10.44
N PRO A 723 -6.92 -15.45 9.18
CA PRO A 723 -6.86 -14.10 8.65
C PRO A 723 -8.26 -13.51 8.48
N GLN A 724 -8.37 -12.22 8.70
CA GLN A 724 -9.62 -11.50 8.48
C GLN A 724 -10.00 -11.45 6.99
N TYR A 725 -11.29 -11.29 6.68
CA TYR A 725 -11.76 -11.23 5.30
C TYR A 725 -11.11 -10.06 4.53
N GLY A 726 -10.39 -10.39 3.45
CA GLY A 726 -9.69 -9.41 2.63
C GLY A 726 -8.35 -8.95 3.22
N GLU A 727 -7.86 -9.60 4.29
CA GLU A 727 -6.53 -9.36 4.83
C GLU A 727 -5.45 -9.76 3.82
N ARG A 728 -4.35 -8.99 3.78
CA ARG A 728 -3.23 -9.25 2.88
C ARG A 728 -2.18 -10.11 3.56
N VAL A 729 -2.07 -11.37 3.12
CA VAL A 729 -1.14 -12.33 3.69
C VAL A 729 0.18 -12.30 2.91
N PRO A 730 1.32 -11.98 3.55
CA PRO A 730 2.60 -11.91 2.88
C PRO A 730 3.22 -13.30 2.68
N TYR A 731 3.86 -13.52 1.52
CA TYR A 731 4.58 -14.76 1.22
C TYR A 731 5.77 -14.53 0.28
N VAL A 732 6.71 -15.48 0.29
CA VAL A 732 7.89 -15.50 -0.58
C VAL A 732 7.98 -16.85 -1.31
N VAL A 733 8.57 -16.82 -2.50
CA VAL A 733 8.85 -18.02 -3.31
C VAL A 733 10.28 -18.49 -3.06
N ILE A 734 10.42 -19.75 -2.63
CA ILE A 734 11.71 -20.38 -2.39
C ILE A 734 12.14 -21.30 -3.53
N THR A 735 13.42 -21.62 -3.58
CA THR A 735 13.97 -22.65 -4.47
C THR A 735 13.36 -24.00 -4.13
N GLY A 736 12.84 -24.71 -5.14
CA GLY A 736 12.24 -26.04 -4.99
C GLY A 736 12.88 -27.05 -5.94
N ALA A 737 12.51 -28.32 -5.78
CA ALA A 737 12.94 -29.38 -6.69
C ALA A 737 12.49 -29.09 -8.14
N PRO A 738 13.22 -29.59 -9.15
CA PRO A 738 12.79 -29.48 -10.55
C PRO A 738 11.35 -29.97 -10.74
N GLY A 739 10.51 -29.17 -11.42
CA GLY A 739 9.09 -29.49 -11.63
C GLY A 739 8.15 -29.23 -10.46
N ALA A 740 8.64 -28.76 -9.30
CA ALA A 740 7.79 -28.40 -8.17
C ALA A 740 6.80 -27.28 -8.54
N ARG A 741 5.52 -27.43 -8.15
CA ARG A 741 4.49 -26.43 -8.42
C ARG A 741 4.81 -25.15 -7.66
N LEU A 742 4.48 -23.99 -8.26
CA LEU A 742 4.73 -22.68 -7.63
C LEU A 742 4.13 -22.58 -6.22
N ILE A 743 2.92 -23.10 -6.03
CA ILE A 743 2.18 -23.03 -4.76
C ILE A 743 2.91 -23.77 -3.63
N ASP A 744 3.56 -24.90 -3.92
CA ASP A 744 4.28 -25.70 -2.94
C ASP A 744 5.57 -25.01 -2.47
N ARG A 745 6.11 -24.13 -3.33
CA ARG A 745 7.30 -23.30 -3.06
C ARG A 745 6.99 -21.97 -2.36
N CYS A 746 5.72 -21.67 -2.11
CA CYS A 746 5.33 -20.46 -1.40
C CYS A 746 5.36 -20.73 0.12
N VAL A 747 6.14 -19.91 0.84
CA VAL A 747 6.30 -20.02 2.30
C VAL A 747 6.08 -18.67 2.97
N ALA A 748 5.77 -18.69 4.27
CA ALA A 748 5.69 -17.46 5.03
C ALA A 748 7.12 -16.87 5.17
N PRO A 749 7.27 -15.54 5.19
CA PRO A 749 8.58 -14.91 5.34
C PRO A 749 9.30 -15.28 6.65
N GLU A 750 8.55 -15.65 7.69
CA GLU A 750 9.05 -16.10 8.99
C GLU A 750 9.77 -17.45 8.88
N ASP A 751 9.17 -18.38 8.14
CA ASP A 751 9.71 -19.73 7.97
C ASP A 751 11.02 -19.69 7.17
N LEU A 752 11.12 -18.77 6.20
CA LEU A 752 12.37 -18.50 5.47
C LEU A 752 13.48 -18.01 6.42
N LEU A 753 13.15 -17.18 7.41
CA LEU A 753 14.15 -16.69 8.38
C LEU A 753 14.53 -17.76 9.41
N ALA A 754 13.63 -18.67 9.74
CA ALA A 754 13.87 -19.75 10.68
C ALA A 754 14.74 -20.87 10.07
N ASN A 755 14.56 -21.16 8.77
CA ASN A 755 15.21 -22.27 8.08
C ASN A 755 16.44 -21.81 7.28
N PRO A 756 17.67 -22.17 7.69
CA PRO A 756 18.89 -21.74 7.00
C PRO A 756 19.09 -22.37 5.61
N HIS A 757 18.36 -23.45 5.32
CA HIS A 757 18.43 -24.16 4.04
C HIS A 757 17.51 -23.56 2.96
N TRP A 758 16.56 -22.70 3.34
CA TRP A 758 15.63 -22.11 2.40
C TRP A 758 16.17 -20.80 1.83
N GLN A 759 15.98 -20.61 0.53
CA GLN A 759 16.50 -19.46 -0.20
C GLN A 759 15.47 -18.96 -1.19
N LEU A 760 15.52 -17.66 -1.46
CA LEU A 760 14.70 -17.05 -2.51
C LEU A 760 15.09 -17.62 -3.87
N ASP A 761 14.09 -17.97 -4.67
CA ASP A 761 14.28 -18.44 -6.04
C ASP A 761 14.61 -17.26 -6.98
N ALA A 762 15.91 -16.97 -7.11
CA ALA A 762 16.41 -15.87 -7.93
C ALA A 762 15.97 -15.97 -9.39
N GLU A 763 15.93 -17.18 -9.96
CA GLU A 763 15.53 -17.40 -11.35
C GLU A 763 14.04 -17.11 -11.55
N TYR A 764 13.20 -17.52 -10.60
CA TYR A 764 11.78 -17.19 -10.63
C TYR A 764 11.55 -15.67 -10.55
N TYR A 765 12.17 -14.98 -9.59
CA TYR A 765 11.95 -13.53 -9.47
C TYR A 765 12.50 -12.76 -10.68
N ILE A 766 13.69 -13.09 -11.17
CA ILE A 766 14.22 -12.39 -12.35
C ILE A 766 13.38 -12.74 -13.59
N GLY A 767 13.14 -14.02 -13.85
CA GLY A 767 12.48 -14.50 -15.06
C GLY A 767 10.97 -14.22 -15.13
N LYS A 768 10.25 -14.28 -14.01
CA LYS A 768 8.78 -14.14 -13.98
C LYS A 768 8.30 -12.82 -13.41
N ASN A 769 9.08 -12.15 -12.57
CA ASN A 769 8.67 -10.91 -11.91
C ASN A 769 9.34 -9.67 -12.54
N LEU A 770 10.63 -9.71 -12.89
CA LEU A 770 11.35 -8.53 -13.42
C LEU A 770 11.37 -8.44 -14.95
N ILE A 771 11.68 -9.53 -15.66
CA ILE A 771 11.85 -9.51 -17.12
C ILE A 771 10.55 -9.11 -17.86
N PRO A 772 9.37 -9.72 -17.59
CA PRO A 772 8.15 -9.41 -18.36
C PRO A 772 7.67 -7.95 -18.33
N PRO A 773 7.67 -7.22 -17.18
CA PRO A 773 7.30 -5.80 -17.19
C PRO A 773 8.34 -4.94 -17.92
N LEU A 774 9.64 -5.21 -17.75
CA LEU A 774 10.69 -4.45 -18.43
C LEU A 774 10.68 -4.69 -19.94
N GLU A 775 10.49 -5.93 -20.41
CA GLU A 775 10.39 -6.26 -21.84
C GLU A 775 9.23 -5.52 -22.50
N ARG A 776 8.04 -5.46 -21.87
CA ARG A 776 6.90 -4.74 -22.45
C ARG A 776 7.19 -3.26 -22.73
N ILE A 777 8.11 -2.65 -21.98
CA ILE A 777 8.50 -1.25 -22.14
C ILE A 777 9.65 -1.15 -23.13
N PHE A 778 10.72 -1.90 -22.92
CA PHE A 778 11.95 -1.76 -23.68
C PHE A 778 11.87 -2.37 -25.09
N ASN A 779 10.96 -3.32 -25.33
CA ASN A 779 10.66 -3.77 -26.68
C ASN A 779 10.13 -2.63 -27.56
N LEU A 780 9.40 -1.65 -26.99
CA LEU A 780 8.93 -0.47 -27.73
C LEU A 780 10.08 0.46 -28.14
N VAL A 781 11.26 0.33 -27.51
CA VAL A 781 12.48 1.07 -27.80
C VAL A 781 13.49 0.18 -28.57
N GLY A 782 13.13 -1.07 -28.89
CA GLY A 782 13.98 -2.02 -29.62
C GLY A 782 15.02 -2.77 -28.76
N ALA A 783 14.84 -2.83 -27.44
CA ALA A 783 15.77 -3.50 -26.52
C ALA A 783 15.19 -4.81 -25.94
N ASN A 784 16.00 -5.88 -25.98
CA ASN A 784 15.63 -7.19 -25.44
C ASN A 784 16.26 -7.44 -24.06
N VAL A 785 15.43 -7.39 -23.01
CA VAL A 785 15.88 -7.52 -21.61
C VAL A 785 16.29 -8.96 -21.26
N ARG A 786 15.65 -9.98 -21.84
CA ARG A 786 16.05 -11.37 -21.63
C ARG A 786 17.43 -11.66 -22.20
N GLN A 787 17.74 -11.11 -23.37
CA GLN A 787 19.09 -11.21 -23.92
C GLN A 787 20.13 -10.59 -22.97
N TRP A 788 19.85 -9.43 -22.37
CA TRP A 788 20.75 -8.82 -21.38
C TRP A 788 20.96 -9.70 -20.14
N TYR A 789 19.93 -10.43 -19.74
CA TYR A 789 20.03 -11.40 -18.66
C TYR A 789 20.90 -12.59 -19.06
N ASP A 790 20.71 -13.15 -20.25
CA ASP A 790 21.41 -14.35 -20.74
C ASP A 790 22.90 -14.11 -21.03
N GLU A 791 23.25 -12.92 -21.50
CA GLU A 791 24.65 -12.48 -21.68
C GLU A 791 25.39 -12.33 -20.34
N MET A 792 24.68 -12.17 -19.23
CA MET A 792 25.29 -11.94 -17.92
C MET A 792 25.86 -13.24 -17.34
N PRO A 793 27.08 -13.22 -16.75
CA PRO A 793 27.63 -14.38 -16.06
C PRO A 793 26.72 -14.80 -14.89
N LYS A 794 26.23 -16.04 -14.93
CA LYS A 794 25.36 -16.61 -13.89
C LYS A 794 26.20 -17.01 -12.68
N VAL A 795 25.88 -16.44 -11.52
CA VAL A 795 26.57 -16.77 -10.27
C VAL A 795 25.89 -17.98 -9.64
N GLN A 796 26.52 -19.15 -9.71
CA GLN A 796 26.11 -20.31 -8.92
C GLN A 796 26.65 -20.17 -7.49
N ARG A 797 25.76 -20.18 -6.48
CA ARG A 797 26.19 -20.16 -5.08
C ARG A 797 26.64 -21.56 -4.67
N ILE A 798 27.88 -21.66 -4.20
CA ILE A 798 28.38 -22.85 -3.49
C ILE A 798 28.27 -22.54 -1.99
N TYR A 799 27.42 -23.26 -1.25
CA TYR A 799 27.27 -23.04 0.18
C TYR A 799 28.33 -23.78 0.99
N GLN A 800 28.85 -23.09 2.01
CA GLN A 800 29.55 -23.70 3.13
C GLN A 800 28.51 -23.95 4.22
N THR A 801 28.04 -25.18 4.36
CA THR A 801 27.18 -25.58 5.48
C THR A 801 27.99 -25.50 6.77
N ALA A 802 27.42 -24.89 7.82
CA ALA A 802 27.98 -25.02 9.16
C ALA A 802 27.92 -26.52 9.54
N PRO A 803 28.97 -27.10 10.13
CA PRO A 803 28.89 -28.46 10.63
C PRO A 803 27.73 -28.51 11.64
N ALA A 804 26.78 -29.43 11.41
CA ALA A 804 25.69 -29.66 12.35
C ALA A 804 26.26 -29.88 13.75
N ALA A 805 25.71 -29.20 14.76
CA ALA A 805 26.04 -29.46 16.16
C ALA A 805 25.90 -30.96 16.43
N ALA A 806 26.83 -31.52 17.22
CA ALA A 806 26.84 -32.94 17.55
C ALA A 806 25.46 -33.35 18.11
N GLY A 807 24.70 -34.14 17.33
CA GLY A 807 23.36 -34.64 17.71
C GLY A 807 22.18 -34.21 16.81
N ALA A 808 22.33 -33.27 15.87
CA ALA A 808 21.24 -32.93 14.95
C ALA A 808 21.13 -33.93 13.76
N ARG A 809 19.90 -34.38 13.44
CA ARG A 809 19.63 -35.27 12.29
C ARG A 809 20.11 -34.61 10.98
N ARG A 810 21.12 -35.20 10.34
CA ARG A 810 21.64 -34.79 9.02
C ARG A 810 20.65 -35.25 7.95
N SER A 811 19.89 -34.33 7.34
CA SER A 811 18.77 -34.69 6.45
C SER A 811 18.99 -34.42 4.95
N THR A 812 20.04 -33.69 4.55
CA THR A 812 20.25 -33.31 3.13
C THR A 812 21.65 -33.65 2.63
N LEU A 813 21.77 -33.96 1.33
CA LEU A 813 23.01 -34.32 0.64
C LEU A 813 24.11 -33.23 0.76
N GLU A 814 23.70 -31.97 0.86
CA GLU A 814 24.58 -30.81 1.06
C GLU A 814 25.26 -30.78 2.43
N SER A 815 24.68 -31.42 3.46
CA SER A 815 25.32 -31.58 4.77
C SER A 815 26.50 -32.57 4.74
N TYR A 816 26.60 -33.37 3.66
CA TYR A 816 27.72 -34.28 3.38
C TYR A 816 28.79 -33.64 2.48
N MET A 817 28.49 -32.51 1.83
CA MET A 817 29.44 -31.81 0.95
C MET A 817 30.32 -30.84 1.76
N LYS A 818 31.55 -31.26 2.06
CA LYS A 818 32.56 -30.39 2.71
C LYS A 818 33.18 -29.45 1.66
N SER A 819 33.20 -28.14 1.94
CA SER A 819 33.76 -27.17 1.01
C SER A 819 35.27 -27.37 0.80
N THR A 820 35.71 -27.40 -0.45
CA THR A 820 37.12 -27.51 -0.89
C THR A 820 37.80 -26.15 -1.06
N HIS A 821 37.18 -25.06 -0.59
CA HIS A 821 37.69 -23.69 -0.78
C HIS A 821 38.37 -23.19 0.51
N CYS A 822 39.49 -22.47 0.35
CA CYS A 822 40.19 -21.82 1.45
C CYS A 822 39.35 -20.68 2.04
N LEU A 823 39.18 -20.64 3.36
CA LEU A 823 38.37 -19.60 4.03
C LEU A 823 38.95 -18.18 3.92
N VAL A 824 40.24 -18.02 3.63
CA VAL A 824 40.92 -16.72 3.55
C VAL A 824 41.01 -16.23 2.10
N CYS A 825 41.58 -17.04 1.19
CA CYS A 825 41.81 -16.65 -0.20
C CYS A 825 40.77 -17.16 -1.20
N GLY A 826 39.84 -18.02 -0.78
CA GLY A 826 38.78 -18.56 -1.64
C GLY A 826 39.23 -19.58 -2.68
N VAL A 827 40.53 -19.89 -2.77
CA VAL A 827 41.08 -20.84 -3.76
C VAL A 827 40.63 -22.26 -3.43
N LYS A 828 40.24 -23.02 -4.45
CA LYS A 828 39.92 -24.45 -4.35
C LYS A 828 41.21 -25.25 -4.16
N PHE A 829 41.26 -26.12 -3.15
CA PHE A 829 42.39 -27.00 -2.89
C PHE A 829 41.91 -28.41 -2.48
N LEU A 830 42.74 -29.41 -2.74
CA LEU A 830 42.46 -30.80 -2.34
C LEU A 830 42.72 -30.95 -0.84
N ARG A 831 41.75 -31.51 -0.12
CA ARG A 831 41.96 -31.92 1.28
C ARG A 831 42.70 -33.24 1.29
N GLU A 832 43.86 -33.28 1.90
CA GLU A 832 44.53 -34.55 2.23
C GLU A 832 43.70 -35.28 3.29
N ALA A 833 43.39 -36.55 3.04
CA ALA A 833 42.43 -37.35 3.81
C ALA A 833 43.01 -37.93 5.13
N SER A 834 44.28 -37.66 5.44
CA SER A 834 44.98 -38.24 6.59
C SER A 834 45.06 -37.25 7.76
N ALA A 835 44.03 -37.21 8.60
CA ALA A 835 44.10 -36.49 9.87
C ALA A 835 43.23 -37.19 10.92
N ALA A 836 43.86 -38.00 11.77
CA ALA A 836 43.24 -38.79 12.83
C ALA A 836 42.85 -37.98 14.09
N SER A 837 43.05 -36.65 14.10
CA SER A 837 42.76 -35.79 15.26
C SER A 837 41.88 -34.58 14.93
N VAL A 838 41.09 -34.15 15.91
CA VAL A 838 40.15 -33.00 15.80
C VAL A 838 40.88 -31.68 15.57
N ALA A 839 42.09 -31.50 16.12
CA ALA A 839 42.95 -30.34 15.87
C ALA A 839 43.44 -30.28 14.41
N ALA A 840 43.73 -31.43 13.79
CA ALA A 840 44.15 -31.51 12.39
C ALA A 840 42.98 -31.30 11.41
N ALA A 841 41.74 -31.58 11.80
CA ALA A 841 40.56 -31.37 10.96
C ALA A 841 40.30 -29.88 10.65
N HIS A 842 40.58 -28.96 11.59
CA HIS A 842 40.41 -27.51 11.40
C HIS A 842 41.59 -26.85 10.66
N ALA A 843 42.76 -27.49 10.64
CA ALA A 843 43.89 -27.07 9.82
C ALA A 843 43.67 -27.34 8.31
N THR A 844 42.70 -28.19 7.94
CA THR A 844 42.37 -28.55 6.55
C THR A 844 41.35 -27.63 5.85
N THR A 845 40.96 -26.50 6.47
CA THR A 845 40.08 -25.47 5.86
C THR A 845 40.85 -24.28 5.26
N LEU A 846 42.18 -24.26 5.41
CA LEU A 846 43.07 -23.27 4.81
C LEU A 846 43.99 -23.95 3.78
N CYS A 847 44.26 -23.27 2.67
CA CYS A 847 45.28 -23.75 1.73
C CYS A 847 46.68 -23.64 2.36
N PRO A 848 47.68 -24.40 1.88
CA PRO A 848 49.04 -24.40 2.44
C PRO A 848 49.66 -23.00 2.54
N ARG A 849 49.42 -22.14 1.55
CA ARG A 849 49.89 -20.73 1.55
C ARG A 849 49.30 -19.92 2.71
N CYS A 850 47.98 -20.00 2.93
CA CYS A 850 47.33 -19.28 4.03
C CYS A 850 47.66 -19.87 5.40
N ARG A 851 47.96 -21.18 5.46
CA ARG A 851 48.44 -21.84 6.67
C ARG A 851 49.87 -21.39 7.04
N GLY A 852 50.75 -21.23 6.05
CA GLY A 852 52.10 -20.71 6.24
C GLY A 852 52.13 -19.24 6.67
N ALA A 853 51.22 -18.42 6.16
CA ALA A 853 51.06 -17.01 6.55
C ALA A 853 50.06 -16.85 7.72
N SER A 854 50.33 -17.52 8.86
CA SER A 854 49.39 -17.61 10.00
C SER A 854 48.95 -16.25 10.54
N VAL A 855 49.86 -15.29 10.72
CA VAL A 855 49.56 -13.94 11.25
C VAL A 855 48.65 -13.15 10.31
N SER A 856 48.94 -13.15 9.00
CA SER A 856 48.12 -12.45 8.00
C SER A 856 46.73 -13.08 7.87
N SER A 857 46.65 -14.41 7.90
CA SER A 857 45.39 -15.15 7.89
C SER A 857 44.55 -14.88 9.15
N LEU A 858 45.18 -14.81 10.33
CA LEU A 858 44.51 -14.48 11.59
C LEU A 858 43.96 -13.05 11.54
N LEU A 859 44.77 -12.07 11.13
CA LEU A 859 44.33 -10.67 10.98
C LEU A 859 43.15 -10.55 9.99
N ALA A 860 43.21 -11.25 8.86
CA ALA A 860 42.14 -11.23 7.87
C ALA A 860 40.83 -11.82 8.42
N LEU A 861 40.89 -12.95 9.13
CA LEU A 861 39.73 -13.58 9.76
C LEU A 861 39.17 -12.71 10.90
N GLN A 862 40.02 -12.16 11.76
CA GLN A 862 39.62 -11.29 12.87
C GLN A 862 39.00 -9.98 12.36
N THR A 863 39.59 -9.34 11.34
CA THR A 863 39.04 -8.13 10.73
C THR A 863 37.69 -8.41 10.08
N ARG A 864 37.55 -9.56 9.40
CA ARG A 864 36.28 -9.99 8.80
C ARG A 864 35.21 -10.21 9.87
N LEU A 865 35.54 -10.90 10.97
CA LEU A 865 34.63 -11.15 12.07
C LEU A 865 34.22 -9.85 12.78
N ALA A 866 35.20 -9.03 13.18
CA ALA A 866 34.98 -7.74 13.85
C ALA A 866 34.09 -6.81 13.01
N LYS A 867 34.28 -6.78 11.69
CA LYS A 867 33.43 -6.01 10.78
C LYS A 867 31.97 -6.48 10.80
N GLN A 868 31.73 -7.79 10.83
CA GLN A 868 30.36 -8.32 10.90
C GLN A 868 29.73 -8.08 12.28
N GLU A 869 30.51 -8.19 13.35
CA GLU A 869 30.06 -7.96 14.72
C GLU A 869 29.74 -6.49 14.99
N ASN A 870 30.62 -5.56 14.60
CA ASN A 870 30.40 -4.13 14.72
C ASN A 870 29.12 -3.71 13.98
N ARG A 871 28.94 -4.20 12.75
CA ARG A 871 27.71 -3.94 11.97
C ARG A 871 26.46 -4.49 12.66
N TYR A 872 26.56 -5.64 13.35
CA TYR A 872 25.45 -6.19 14.11
C TYR A 872 25.13 -5.34 15.35
N GLN A 873 26.16 -4.87 16.06
CA GLN A 873 26.00 -3.99 17.23
C GLN A 873 25.42 -2.63 16.86
N GLU A 874 25.82 -2.04 15.73
CA GLU A 874 25.21 -0.82 15.18
C GLU A 874 23.71 -1.01 14.94
N LEU A 875 23.31 -2.14 14.34
CA LEU A 875 21.90 -2.47 14.10
C LEU A 875 21.12 -2.66 15.41
N LEU A 876 21.73 -3.31 16.40
CA LEU A 876 21.13 -3.44 17.73
C LEU A 876 20.97 -2.08 18.41
N ALA A 877 21.95 -1.18 18.31
CA ALA A 877 21.86 0.17 18.86
C ALA A 877 20.69 0.96 18.24
N VAL A 878 20.48 0.86 16.92
CA VAL A 878 19.32 1.47 16.24
C VAL A 878 18.01 0.89 16.79
N CYS A 879 17.90 -0.43 16.95
CA CYS A 879 16.69 -1.04 17.48
C CYS A 879 16.45 -0.67 18.95
N ARG A 880 17.50 -0.60 19.78
CA ARG A 880 17.42 -0.18 21.18
C ARG A 880 16.96 1.28 21.31
N GLY A 881 17.48 2.16 20.45
CA GLY A 881 17.01 3.54 20.37
C GLY A 881 15.54 3.66 19.95
N CYS A 882 15.08 2.83 19.01
CA CYS A 882 13.67 2.77 18.60
C CYS A 882 12.75 2.29 19.73
N MET A 883 13.17 1.28 20.48
CA MET A 883 12.41 0.73 21.62
C MET A 883 12.49 1.61 22.88
N GLY A 884 13.45 2.54 22.96
CA GLY A 884 13.74 3.32 24.16
C GLY A 884 14.20 2.43 25.32
N VAL A 885 15.12 1.50 25.06
CA VAL A 885 15.69 0.57 26.06
C VAL A 885 17.18 0.80 26.27
N ALA A 886 17.70 0.30 27.39
CA ALA A 886 19.11 0.47 27.75
C ALA A 886 20.05 -0.24 26.73
N PRO A 887 21.30 0.21 26.57
CA PRO A 887 22.25 -0.36 25.61
C PRO A 887 22.56 -1.86 25.79
N LEU A 888 22.34 -2.41 26.98
CA LEU A 888 22.60 -3.82 27.29
C LEU A 888 21.36 -4.70 27.17
N ASP A 889 20.16 -4.11 27.00
CA ASP A 889 18.93 -4.87 26.89
C ASP A 889 18.84 -5.63 25.56
N ASP A 890 18.16 -6.78 25.62
CA ASP A 890 17.81 -7.57 24.46
C ASP A 890 16.75 -6.90 23.59
N VAL A 891 16.77 -7.23 22.30
CA VAL A 891 15.88 -6.65 21.29
C VAL A 891 14.92 -7.72 20.73
N PRO A 892 13.81 -8.04 21.43
CA PRO A 892 12.85 -9.06 20.99
C PRO A 892 11.86 -8.58 19.93
N CYS A 893 11.92 -7.31 19.49
CA CYS A 893 11.03 -6.75 18.47
C CYS A 893 11.04 -7.60 17.18
N ASP A 894 9.86 -7.94 16.67
CA ASP A 894 9.64 -8.79 15.48
C ASP A 894 8.78 -8.10 14.40
N SER A 895 8.78 -6.76 14.38
CA SER A 895 8.06 -5.95 13.39
C SER A 895 8.48 -6.25 11.95
N LYS A 896 7.60 -6.93 11.20
CA LYS A 896 7.82 -7.39 9.82
C LYS A 896 7.85 -6.24 8.82
N ASP A 897 7.18 -5.14 9.12
CA ASP A 897 7.15 -3.94 8.29
C ASP A 897 8.40 -3.08 8.43
N CYS A 898 9.28 -3.41 9.39
CA CYS A 898 10.54 -2.73 9.59
C CYS A 898 11.66 -3.32 8.71
N PRO A 899 12.29 -2.55 7.81
CA PRO A 899 13.44 -3.03 7.03
C PRO A 899 14.67 -3.38 7.90
N VAL A 900 14.80 -2.73 9.06
CA VAL A 900 15.87 -3.00 10.03
C VAL A 900 15.72 -4.39 10.63
N PHE A 901 14.48 -4.90 10.80
CA PHE A 901 14.24 -6.27 11.28
C PHE A 901 14.88 -7.29 10.35
N TRP A 902 14.60 -7.22 9.04
CA TRP A 902 15.15 -8.14 8.04
C TRP A 902 16.66 -8.08 7.96
N THR A 903 17.21 -6.86 7.99
CA THR A 903 18.65 -6.63 7.94
C THR A 903 19.33 -7.16 9.20
N ARG A 904 18.74 -6.96 10.38
CA ARG A 904 19.21 -7.48 11.67
C ARG A 904 19.20 -9.01 11.69
N MET A 905 18.11 -9.64 11.24
CA MET A 905 18.01 -11.11 11.22
C MET A 905 19.04 -11.73 10.28
N ARG A 906 19.24 -11.16 9.09
CA ARG A 906 20.31 -11.58 8.18
C ARG A 906 21.70 -11.39 8.79
N GLN A 907 21.95 -10.22 9.38
CA GLN A 907 23.26 -9.93 9.96
C GLN A 907 23.56 -10.85 11.15
N ARG A 908 22.55 -11.18 11.97
CA ARG A 908 22.66 -12.19 13.03
C ARG A 908 23.08 -13.55 12.47
N ALA A 909 22.40 -14.04 11.42
CA ALA A 909 22.75 -15.31 10.79
C ALA A 909 24.18 -15.31 10.22
N LYS A 910 24.62 -14.18 9.62
CA LYS A 910 26.00 -14.01 9.14
C LYS A 910 27.02 -14.05 10.27
N VAL A 911 26.79 -13.33 11.37
CA VAL A 911 27.70 -13.34 12.53
C VAL A 911 27.79 -14.73 13.13
N VAL A 912 26.66 -15.44 13.28
CA VAL A 912 26.66 -16.82 13.79
C VAL A 912 27.44 -17.76 12.87
N GLY A 913 27.23 -17.69 11.55
CA GLY A 913 27.97 -18.50 10.58
C GLY A 913 29.46 -18.19 10.54
N GLU A 914 29.82 -16.89 10.53
CA GLU A 914 31.23 -16.47 10.55
C GLU A 914 31.92 -16.86 11.86
N ARG A 915 31.24 -16.78 13.01
CA ARG A 915 31.79 -17.29 14.29
C ARG A 915 32.03 -18.79 14.23
N ALA A 916 31.06 -19.55 13.74
CA ALA A 916 31.16 -21.01 13.64
C ALA A 916 32.33 -21.45 12.72
N ASN A 917 32.61 -20.69 11.66
CA ASN A 917 33.67 -21.02 10.69
C ASN A 917 35.03 -20.44 11.07
N ALA A 918 35.10 -19.19 11.54
CA ALA A 918 36.35 -18.49 11.78
C ALA A 918 36.96 -18.81 13.16
N LEU A 919 36.16 -18.93 14.23
CA LEU A 919 36.69 -19.13 15.58
C LEU A 919 37.51 -20.43 15.73
N PRO A 920 37.06 -21.60 15.21
CA PRO A 920 37.86 -22.83 15.31
C PRO A 920 39.19 -22.73 14.55
N VAL A 921 39.19 -22.04 13.41
CA VAL A 921 40.39 -21.84 12.58
C VAL A 921 41.35 -20.85 13.23
N MET A 922 40.82 -19.77 13.81
CA MET A 922 41.61 -18.81 14.58
C MET A 922 42.24 -19.47 15.82
N ALA A 923 41.48 -20.31 16.54
CA ALA A 923 42.00 -21.07 17.69
C ALA A 923 43.15 -21.99 17.25
N SER A 924 42.97 -22.75 16.16
CA SER A 924 44.01 -23.63 15.61
C SER A 924 45.27 -22.86 15.14
N LEU A 925 45.11 -21.71 14.48
CA LEU A 925 46.23 -20.87 14.07
C LEU A 925 46.97 -20.27 15.27
N THR A 926 46.25 -19.91 16.33
CA THR A 926 46.83 -19.37 17.57
C THR A 926 47.59 -20.44 18.35
N GLU A 927 47.06 -21.66 18.41
CA GLU A 927 47.72 -22.80 19.03
C GLU A 927 48.99 -23.21 18.27
N ALA A 928 48.95 -23.20 16.93
CA ALA A 928 50.13 -23.46 16.10
C ALA A 928 51.22 -22.37 16.24
N LEU A 929 50.83 -21.12 16.52
CA LEU A 929 51.78 -20.06 16.84
C LEU A 929 52.39 -20.27 18.23
N ARG A 930 51.58 -20.59 19.24
CA ARG A 930 52.05 -20.87 20.61
C ARG A 930 53.00 -22.07 20.68
N LEU A 931 52.76 -23.11 19.89
CA LEU A 931 53.65 -24.28 19.82
C LEU A 931 55.01 -23.93 19.21
N LYS A 932 55.05 -23.02 18.23
CA LYS A 932 56.33 -22.51 17.68
C LYS A 932 57.10 -21.64 18.67
N ASP A 933 56.39 -20.91 19.52
CA ASP A 933 56.99 -20.10 20.60
C ASP A 933 57.50 -20.97 21.77
N LEU A 934 57.05 -22.24 21.87
CA LEU A 934 57.49 -23.23 22.87
C LEU A 934 58.63 -24.14 22.37
N GLU A 935 58.97 -24.11 21.07
CA GLU A 935 60.09 -24.84 20.47
C GLU A 935 61.42 -24.06 20.55
N TRP A 936 61.51 -23.04 21.41
CA TRP A 936 62.71 -22.26 21.69
C TRP A 936 63.31 -22.60 23.05
#